data_AF-A0A924T2T6-F1
#
_entry.id   AF-A0A924T2T6-F1
#
_cell.length_a   1.000
_cell.length_b   1.000
_cell.length_c   1.000
_cell.angle_alpha   90.00
_cell.angle_beta   90.00
_cell.angle_gamma   90.00
#
_symmetry.space_group_name_H-M   'P 1'
#
loop_
_entity.id
_entity.type
_entity.pdbx_description
1 polymer ?
#
loop_
_entity_poly.entity_id
_entity_poly.type
_entity_poly.pdbx_seq_one_letter_code
_entity_poly.pdbx_strand_id
1 'polypeptide(L)'
;GGRPMRAQAPPRDMYHPQVFRPEPENGCAPELLLFAAPALGSQERVLAISDDDTGGPLLLGWLGGDGRSAVRRWNSASATFGAPMMLAGAAYAYALARLRDGQIALRVPGRRDAPAYDLRAADAGGSVVPLGEVYPLKDATPEAPFANGARDTGQPPCYPLGPRAAEPLHALSFHTTARQGEARNYATGPNDAFRAHLIDSGDTTTVWHRLNAEAVIPPHTGFMVWLAASNVARPPAQDDGTAWHPHAFGADITHLDEAARAPHLPRAVWDRAPSELPGHPGLLGSAPVPGTRGLFGVLIQASRRRVRQLRGRYLWVRIVLHGDGRAGPEVAAIRAWADRFCYVDRYLPRVYRESLFGAAATAPGIVVGRIENTHAAALDAGGALDDIVRARLLLDNVRPGAAAQLTVESAGQAWLLRDGSDSWRLRREADMSDAPGGTAADYVAVYQPQATPADFTARLMANFEGVLTQLEDRVADAHLLTDPQSVPEASLEWLGNWIGVAFDAALPPERRREWLRVAPALARHHGTRDGLRLALDVSTGGGVRGGEIVVVEDFRLRRILATLLGVDLADEHDPLLPGLTQSGNSVVGDTLFVGSNEGAELAALYADAATTETQDDAALEFLGRLAHRATVLVHQEVQAQDLALIRRIVALEAPAHVDVRVVAASWPLLVGISSLVGVDTYLGPPRKPQPVRLQRSVIGLGDRLIGAAVLDPRLSGSTGSPLAPMPEPPPVADAGPDQTVNPGRSFELDGSGSRAAPGHVITEYRWRQLPPRDV
;
A
#
# COMPACT_ATOMS: atom_id res chain seq x y z
N GLY A 1 14.88 17.97 35.22
CA GLY A 1 14.04 19.17 35.40
C GLY A 1 14.44 20.20 34.37
N GLY A 2 13.77 20.20 33.22
CA GLY A 2 13.82 21.30 32.27
C GLY A 2 12.65 22.23 32.55
N ARG A 3 12.90 23.54 32.64
CA ARG A 3 11.81 24.53 32.66
C ARG A 3 11.18 24.59 31.26
N PRO A 4 9.87 24.80 31.12
CA PRO A 4 9.26 25.01 29.81
C PRO A 4 9.88 26.25 29.13
N MET A 5 10.14 26.13 27.82
CA MET A 5 10.59 27.24 26.97
C MET A 5 9.50 28.32 26.91
N ARG A 6 9.91 29.59 26.89
CA ARG A 6 9.00 30.75 26.85
C ARG A 6 8.10 30.68 25.61
N ALA A 7 6.79 30.87 25.79
CA ALA A 7 5.76 30.78 24.76
C ALA A 7 5.78 31.90 23.70
N GLN A 8 6.65 32.91 23.83
CA GLN A 8 6.74 34.02 22.88
C GLN A 8 8.20 34.29 22.49
N ALA A 9 8.46 34.26 21.17
CA ALA A 9 9.70 34.78 20.61
C ALA A 9 9.76 36.32 20.84
N PRO A 10 10.88 36.90 21.28
CA PRO A 10 10.98 38.34 21.47
C PRO A 10 10.78 39.09 20.14
N PRO A 11 10.17 40.29 20.16
CA PRO A 11 9.86 41.04 18.95
C PRO A 11 11.12 41.46 18.17
N ARG A 12 10.96 41.68 16.85
CA ARG A 12 12.06 41.81 15.86
C ARG A 12 13.06 42.94 16.18
N ASP A 13 12.59 43.98 16.87
CA ASP A 13 13.32 45.18 17.31
C ASP A 13 14.26 44.95 18.49
N MET A 14 14.14 43.80 19.19
CA MET A 14 14.96 43.48 20.35
C MET A 14 16.35 42.91 20.00
N TYR A 15 16.65 42.72 18.71
CA TYR A 15 17.88 42.09 18.24
C TYR A 15 18.68 42.99 17.30
N HIS A 16 20.01 42.92 17.40
CA HIS A 16 20.92 43.70 16.57
C HIS A 16 20.86 43.26 15.09
N PRO A 17 20.95 44.17 14.09
CA PRO A 17 20.74 43.85 12.66
C PRO A 17 21.72 42.84 12.02
N GLN A 18 22.77 42.44 12.72
CA GLN A 18 23.83 41.55 12.19
C GLN A 18 23.68 40.10 12.69
N VAL A 19 22.66 39.79 13.48
CA VAL A 19 22.42 38.44 13.99
C VAL A 19 21.73 37.60 12.90
N PHE A 20 22.41 36.56 12.44
CA PHE A 20 21.90 35.60 11.45
C PHE A 20 20.60 34.91 11.93
N ARG A 21 19.59 34.78 11.05
CA ARG A 21 18.32 34.09 11.34
C ARG A 21 17.90 33.14 10.21
N PRO A 22 17.46 31.90 10.51
CA PRO A 22 16.73 31.06 9.56
C PRO A 22 15.25 31.44 9.50
N GLU A 23 14.69 31.52 8.30
CA GLU A 23 13.27 31.84 8.04
C GLU A 23 12.55 30.61 7.45
N PRO A 24 11.36 30.22 7.94
CA PRO A 24 10.64 30.82 9.07
C PRO A 24 11.13 30.30 10.43
N GLU A 25 11.21 31.21 11.41
CA GLU A 25 11.38 30.88 12.83
C GLU A 25 10.19 30.02 13.27
N ASN A 26 10.41 28.71 13.42
CA ASN A 26 9.44 27.75 13.93
C ASN A 26 8.22 27.51 13.02
N GLY A 27 8.44 27.22 11.73
CA GLY A 27 7.39 26.88 10.75
C GLY A 27 6.52 25.65 11.06
N CYS A 28 6.78 24.96 12.17
CA CYS A 28 5.96 23.86 12.69
C CYS A 28 5.65 24.10 14.18
N ALA A 29 4.98 25.20 14.51
CA ALA A 29 4.50 25.42 15.87
C ALA A 29 3.54 24.27 16.26
N PRO A 30 3.71 23.63 17.43
CA PRO A 30 2.84 22.52 17.84
C PRO A 30 1.41 23.01 18.06
N GLU A 31 0.47 22.50 17.27
CA GLU A 31 -0.97 22.73 17.47
C GLU A 31 -1.50 21.84 18.59
N LEU A 32 -2.22 22.43 19.54
CA LEU A 32 -2.83 21.71 20.65
C LEU A 32 -4.31 21.45 20.33
N LEU A 33 -4.62 20.22 19.93
CA LEU A 33 -5.97 19.79 19.60
C LEU A 33 -6.61 19.10 20.81
N LEU A 34 -7.72 19.66 21.30
CA LEU A 34 -8.50 19.09 22.40
C LEU A 34 -9.53 18.10 21.86
N PHE A 35 -9.39 16.83 22.23
CA PHE A 35 -10.34 15.78 21.89
C PHE A 35 -11.26 15.48 23.08
N ALA A 36 -12.48 15.00 22.78
CA ALA A 36 -13.36 14.48 23.82
C ALA A 36 -12.68 13.31 24.54
N ALA A 37 -12.65 13.36 25.88
CA ALA A 37 -12.05 12.30 26.67
C ALA A 37 -12.72 10.95 26.32
N PRO A 38 -11.94 9.85 26.19
CA PRO A 38 -12.53 8.54 26.01
C PRO A 38 -13.49 8.25 27.16
N ALA A 39 -14.58 7.52 26.88
CA ALA A 39 -15.43 6.94 27.91
C ALA A 39 -14.64 5.84 28.64
N LEU A 40 -13.77 6.26 29.56
CA LEU A 40 -13.01 5.39 30.44
C LEU A 40 -14.00 4.73 31.40
N GLY A 41 -13.84 3.43 31.63
CA GLY A 41 -14.60 2.77 32.70
C GLY A 41 -14.29 3.42 34.04
N SER A 42 -15.21 3.39 35.00
CA SER A 42 -15.02 3.95 36.36
C SER A 42 -13.84 3.36 37.13
N GLN A 43 -13.28 2.26 36.64
CA GLN A 43 -12.15 1.51 37.19
C GLN A 43 -10.93 1.51 36.24
N GLU A 44 -10.94 2.33 35.19
CA GLU A 44 -9.86 2.41 34.21
C GLU A 44 -8.96 3.62 34.50
N ARG A 45 -7.64 3.37 34.61
CA ARG A 45 -6.64 4.42 34.87
C ARG A 45 -5.60 4.46 33.76
N VAL A 46 -5.55 5.56 33.01
CA VAL A 46 -4.54 5.81 31.97
C VAL A 46 -3.20 6.18 32.61
N LEU A 47 -2.11 5.65 32.06
CA LEU A 47 -0.76 5.78 32.62
C LEU A 47 0.28 6.32 31.64
N ALA A 48 0.24 5.87 30.40
CA ALA A 48 1.23 6.23 29.40
C ALA A 48 0.58 6.43 28.04
N ILE A 49 1.21 7.28 27.24
CA ILE A 49 0.82 7.60 25.87
C ILE A 49 2.02 7.38 24.94
N SER A 50 1.75 6.85 23.75
CA SER A 50 2.70 6.79 22.63
C SER A 50 1.93 7.05 21.35
N ASP A 51 2.61 7.08 20.22
CA ASP A 51 2.03 7.08 18.88
C ASP A 51 1.94 5.67 18.27
N ASP A 52 1.00 5.46 17.35
CA ASP A 52 0.86 4.27 16.52
C ASP A 52 1.59 4.42 15.16
N ASP A 53 1.53 3.41 14.29
CA ASP A 53 2.16 3.46 12.95
C ASP A 53 1.61 4.59 12.07
N THR A 54 0.34 4.94 12.25
CA THR A 54 -0.35 5.98 11.48
C THR A 54 -0.14 7.37 12.06
N GLY A 55 0.61 7.49 13.17
CA GLY A 55 0.84 8.74 13.89
C GLY A 55 -0.29 9.16 14.83
N GLY A 56 -1.29 8.31 15.04
CA GLY A 56 -2.37 8.54 16.00
C GLY A 56 -1.96 8.14 17.43
N PRO A 57 -2.58 8.72 18.48
CA PRO A 57 -2.24 8.39 19.86
C PRO A 57 -2.67 6.97 20.27
N LEU A 58 -1.85 6.34 21.11
CA LEU A 58 -2.11 5.08 21.82
C LEU A 58 -2.10 5.34 23.32
N LEU A 59 -3.12 4.84 24.03
CA LEU A 59 -3.22 4.97 25.48
C LEU A 59 -3.04 3.60 26.15
N LEU A 60 -2.10 3.50 27.09
CA LEU A 60 -1.97 2.37 28.01
C LEU A 60 -2.64 2.72 29.33
N GLY A 61 -3.48 1.81 29.83
CA GLY A 61 -4.10 1.95 31.14
C GLY A 61 -4.29 0.62 31.87
N TRP A 62 -4.58 0.71 33.16
CA TRP A 62 -4.98 -0.42 34.00
C TRP A 62 -6.50 -0.49 34.12
N LEU A 63 -7.04 -1.70 34.04
CA LEU A 63 -8.46 -1.99 34.18
C LEU A 63 -8.72 -2.73 35.50
N GLY A 64 -9.43 -2.08 36.43
CA GLY A 64 -9.76 -2.64 37.73
C GLY A 64 -8.59 -2.66 38.73
N GLY A 65 -8.87 -3.17 39.93
CA GLY A 65 -7.86 -3.36 40.99
C GLY A 65 -6.93 -4.56 40.77
N ASP A 66 -7.20 -5.39 39.76
CA ASP A 66 -6.51 -6.67 39.53
C ASP A 66 -5.20 -6.52 38.72
N GLY A 67 -4.84 -5.29 38.35
CA GLY A 67 -3.58 -4.99 37.65
C GLY A 67 -3.54 -5.37 36.17
N ARG A 68 -4.68 -5.63 35.53
CA ARG A 68 -4.71 -5.95 34.10
C ARG A 68 -4.43 -4.71 33.26
N SER A 69 -3.52 -4.82 32.29
CA SER A 69 -3.18 -3.73 31.39
C SER A 69 -3.94 -3.84 30.07
N ALA A 70 -4.35 -2.71 29.52
CA ALA A 70 -4.97 -2.63 28.21
C ALA A 70 -4.49 -1.41 27.42
N VAL A 71 -4.54 -1.52 26.09
CA VAL A 71 -4.23 -0.44 25.16
C VAL A 71 -5.47 -0.03 24.38
N ARG A 72 -5.68 1.28 24.24
CA ARG A 72 -6.70 1.85 23.35
C ARG A 72 -6.02 2.53 22.18
N ARG A 73 -6.52 2.22 20.98
CA ARG A 73 -6.05 2.82 19.73
C ARG A 73 -6.95 3.98 19.31
N TRP A 74 -6.34 5.06 18.84
CA TRP A 74 -7.06 6.17 18.23
C TRP A 74 -7.65 5.78 16.88
N ASN A 75 -8.92 6.14 16.66
CA ASN A 75 -9.56 6.07 15.37
C ASN A 75 -9.65 7.49 14.80
N SER A 76 -8.87 7.75 13.75
CA SER A 76 -8.81 9.06 13.08
C SER A 76 -10.13 9.43 12.39
N ALA A 77 -10.88 8.45 11.89
CA ALA A 77 -12.15 8.70 11.20
C ALA A 77 -13.27 9.11 12.17
N SER A 78 -13.28 8.56 13.39
CA SER A 78 -14.28 8.90 14.41
C SER A 78 -13.81 9.92 15.43
N ALA A 79 -12.53 10.33 15.38
CA ALA A 79 -11.87 11.17 16.37
C ALA A 79 -12.10 10.69 17.82
N THR A 80 -12.05 9.37 18.03
CA THR A 80 -12.28 8.74 19.33
C THR A 80 -11.34 7.55 19.55
N PHE A 81 -11.11 7.18 20.80
CA PHE A 81 -10.42 5.94 21.13
C PHE A 81 -11.36 4.73 21.03
N GLY A 82 -10.86 3.65 20.44
CA GLY A 82 -11.56 2.37 20.33
C GLY A 82 -11.72 1.63 21.67
N ALA A 83 -12.28 0.43 21.60
CA ALA A 83 -12.42 -0.48 22.74
C ALA A 83 -11.04 -0.86 23.32
N PRO A 84 -10.94 -1.14 24.64
CA PRO A 84 -9.68 -1.53 25.26
C PRO A 84 -9.25 -2.92 24.78
N MET A 85 -8.01 -3.03 24.31
CA MET A 85 -7.38 -4.29 23.93
C MET A 85 -6.55 -4.81 25.11
N MET A 86 -6.90 -5.98 25.63
CA MET A 86 -6.26 -6.58 26.80
C MET A 86 -4.87 -7.10 26.47
N LEU A 87 -3.85 -6.76 27.25
CA LEU A 87 -2.48 -7.24 27.06
C LEU A 87 -2.20 -8.43 27.98
N ALA A 88 -2.24 -9.64 27.41
CA ALA A 88 -2.02 -10.86 28.18
C ALA A 88 -0.60 -10.91 28.76
N GLY A 89 -0.47 -11.21 30.06
CA GLY A 89 0.83 -11.38 30.71
C GLY A 89 1.61 -10.09 31.04
N ALA A 90 1.04 -8.91 30.79
CA ALA A 90 1.64 -7.61 31.12
C ALA A 90 0.91 -6.90 32.27
N ALA A 91 0.77 -7.57 33.42
CA ALA A 91 0.12 -6.96 34.59
C ALA A 91 0.91 -5.74 35.10
N TYR A 92 0.21 -4.66 35.45
CA TYR A 92 0.79 -3.40 35.95
C TYR A 92 1.81 -2.73 35.01
N ALA A 93 1.68 -2.91 33.69
CA ALA A 93 2.55 -2.24 32.73
C ALA A 93 2.46 -0.72 32.87
N TYR A 94 3.60 -0.03 32.97
CA TYR A 94 3.65 1.39 33.33
C TYR A 94 4.23 2.29 32.24
N ALA A 95 4.84 1.73 31.20
CA ALA A 95 5.28 2.49 30.03
C ALA A 95 5.13 1.64 28.77
N LEU A 96 4.88 2.30 27.65
CA LEU A 96 4.91 1.70 26.32
C LEU A 96 5.87 2.48 25.40
N ALA A 97 6.42 1.81 24.42
CA ALA A 97 7.11 2.43 23.30
C ALA A 97 6.78 1.67 22.00
N ARG A 98 6.74 2.39 20.89
CA ARG A 98 6.51 1.81 19.57
C ARG A 98 7.75 1.09 19.03
N LEU A 99 7.52 -0.06 18.40
CA LEU A 99 8.47 -0.81 17.58
C LEU A 99 8.05 -0.70 16.09
N ARG A 100 8.71 -1.41 15.17
CA ARG A 100 8.33 -1.35 13.74
C ARG A 100 7.03 -2.12 13.49
N ASP A 101 6.36 -1.80 12.38
CA ASP A 101 5.22 -2.55 11.83
C ASP A 101 4.06 -2.81 12.83
N GLY A 102 3.71 -1.84 13.68
CA GLY A 102 2.50 -1.90 14.52
C GLY A 102 2.70 -2.62 15.84
N GLN A 103 3.95 -2.97 16.12
CA GLN A 103 4.37 -3.61 17.35
C GLN A 103 4.66 -2.57 18.44
N ILE A 104 4.46 -2.96 19.69
CA ILE A 104 4.78 -2.16 20.87
C ILE A 104 5.59 -2.97 21.87
N ALA A 105 6.50 -2.31 22.60
CA ALA A 105 7.22 -2.86 23.74
C ALA A 105 6.69 -2.24 25.04
N LEU A 106 6.59 -3.05 26.10
CA LEU A 106 6.07 -2.61 27.40
C LEU A 106 7.12 -2.70 28.51
N ARG A 107 7.06 -1.76 29.45
CA ARG A 107 7.74 -1.87 30.75
C ARG A 107 6.78 -2.43 31.78
N VAL A 108 7.16 -3.57 32.36
CA VAL A 108 6.38 -4.28 33.38
C VAL A 108 7.21 -4.35 34.67
N PRO A 109 6.63 -4.11 35.86
CA PRO A 109 7.34 -4.15 37.13
C PRO A 109 8.02 -5.51 37.36
N GLY A 110 9.24 -5.49 37.89
CA GLY A 110 9.99 -6.71 38.24
C GLY A 110 10.49 -7.57 37.07
N ARG A 111 10.23 -7.20 35.80
CA ARG A 111 10.78 -7.89 34.63
C ARG A 111 12.16 -7.36 34.26
N ARG A 112 13.05 -8.25 33.81
CA ARG A 112 14.37 -7.92 33.24
C ARG A 112 14.35 -7.84 31.71
N ASP A 113 13.17 -7.86 31.11
CA ASP A 113 12.92 -7.76 29.68
C ASP A 113 11.69 -6.87 29.43
N ALA A 114 11.58 -6.33 28.22
CA ALA A 114 10.42 -5.60 27.74
C ALA A 114 9.59 -6.48 26.80
N PRO A 115 8.47 -7.08 27.22
CA PRO A 115 7.66 -7.90 26.33
C PRO A 115 7.06 -7.07 25.19
N ALA A 116 7.04 -7.63 23.98
CA ALA A 116 6.50 -7.00 22.78
C ALA A 116 5.17 -7.62 22.34
N TYR A 117 4.31 -6.81 21.71
CA TYR A 117 2.96 -7.16 21.29
C TYR A 117 2.68 -6.58 19.90
N ASP A 118 2.01 -7.33 19.01
CA ASP A 118 1.45 -6.81 17.76
C ASP A 118 -0.02 -6.47 17.94
N LEU A 119 -0.36 -5.19 17.88
CA LEU A 119 -1.72 -4.71 18.11
C LEU A 119 -2.70 -5.10 16.99
N ARG A 120 -2.22 -5.58 15.85
CA ARG A 120 -3.06 -6.10 14.75
C ARG A 120 -3.51 -7.54 14.98
N ALA A 121 -2.82 -8.27 15.85
CA ALA A 121 -3.08 -9.67 16.15
C ALA A 121 -4.08 -9.88 17.30
N ALA A 122 -4.94 -8.90 17.58
CA ALA A 122 -5.97 -9.03 18.60
C ALA A 122 -6.96 -10.15 18.24
N ASP A 123 -7.27 -11.02 19.19
CA ASP A 123 -8.28 -12.06 19.00
C ASP A 123 -9.70 -11.47 18.93
N ALA A 124 -10.68 -12.32 18.59
CA ALA A 124 -12.09 -11.90 18.53
C ALA A 124 -12.65 -11.40 19.88
N GLY A 125 -11.94 -11.63 20.99
CA GLY A 125 -12.27 -11.13 22.33
C GLY A 125 -11.53 -9.84 22.71
N GLY A 126 -10.72 -9.26 21.82
CA GLY A 126 -9.95 -8.06 22.07
C GLY A 126 -8.72 -8.28 22.96
N SER A 127 -8.24 -9.51 23.13
CA SER A 127 -7.00 -9.83 23.85
C SER A 127 -5.83 -9.99 22.88
N VAL A 128 -4.67 -9.48 23.29
CA VAL A 128 -3.41 -9.52 22.53
C VAL A 128 -2.38 -10.30 23.34
N VAL A 129 -1.84 -11.35 22.74
CA VAL A 129 -0.77 -12.17 23.32
C VAL A 129 0.62 -11.61 22.97
N PRO A 130 1.64 -11.79 23.83
CA PRO A 130 2.98 -11.32 23.52
C PRO A 130 3.57 -12.09 22.33
N LEU A 131 4.42 -11.42 21.55
CA LEU A 131 5.10 -11.98 20.36
C LEU A 131 6.10 -13.09 20.68
N GLY A 132 6.52 -13.20 21.95
CA GLY A 132 7.55 -14.15 22.39
C GLY A 132 8.98 -13.68 22.14
N GLU A 133 9.18 -12.54 21.47
CA GLU A 133 10.48 -11.87 21.36
C GLU A 133 10.98 -11.38 22.73
N VAL A 134 12.28 -11.53 22.98
CA VAL A 134 12.91 -11.12 24.24
C VAL A 134 13.67 -9.82 24.02
N TYR A 135 13.26 -8.74 24.65
CA TYR A 135 13.99 -7.46 24.64
C TYR A 135 14.67 -7.27 26.01
N PRO A 136 15.90 -7.76 26.21
CA PRO A 136 16.56 -7.74 27.51
C PRO A 136 16.88 -6.32 27.96
N LEU A 137 16.77 -6.11 29.27
CA LEU A 137 17.19 -4.91 29.96
C LEU A 137 18.46 -5.24 30.76
N LYS A 138 19.43 -4.31 30.83
CA LYS A 138 20.64 -4.51 31.65
C LYS A 138 20.28 -4.64 33.14
N ASP A 139 21.02 -5.47 33.89
CA ASP A 139 20.74 -5.87 35.28
C ASP A 139 20.63 -4.73 36.32
N ALA A 140 21.00 -3.49 35.96
CA ALA A 140 20.95 -2.31 36.82
C ALA A 140 19.97 -1.22 36.32
N THR A 141 19.03 -1.58 35.44
CA THR A 141 18.09 -0.64 34.84
C THR A 141 17.06 -0.15 35.89
N PRO A 142 16.93 1.17 36.15
CA PRO A 142 15.89 1.69 37.02
C PRO A 142 14.49 1.37 36.47
N GLU A 143 13.50 1.22 37.36
CA GLU A 143 12.08 1.18 36.99
C GLU A 143 11.62 2.58 36.54
N ALA A 144 11.92 2.89 35.29
CA ALA A 144 11.60 4.16 34.66
C ALA A 144 11.01 3.94 33.26
N PRO A 145 10.23 4.91 32.73
CA PRO A 145 9.72 4.87 31.37
C PRO A 145 10.84 4.82 30.32
N PHE A 146 10.48 4.47 29.08
CA PHE A 146 11.38 4.58 27.94
C PHE A 146 11.81 6.04 27.70
N ALA A 147 13.03 6.21 27.20
CA ALA A 147 13.54 7.46 26.67
C ALA A 147 13.22 7.51 25.16
N ASN A 148 12.11 8.14 24.80
CA ASN A 148 11.66 8.23 23.40
C ASN A 148 12.51 9.27 22.63
N GLY A 149 13.08 8.86 21.49
CA GLY A 149 13.88 9.71 20.59
C GLY A 149 13.09 10.28 19.41
N ALA A 150 13.73 11.14 18.61
CA ALA A 150 13.11 11.75 17.43
C ALA A 150 12.92 10.73 16.28
N ARG A 151 11.70 10.70 15.72
CA ARG A 151 11.15 9.72 14.76
C ARG A 151 11.98 9.50 13.50
N ASP A 152 12.71 10.51 13.04
CA ASP A 152 13.37 10.54 11.73
C ASP A 152 14.75 9.86 11.69
N THR A 153 15.21 9.31 12.81
CA THR A 153 16.56 8.74 12.94
C THR A 153 16.60 7.22 12.76
N GLY A 154 15.45 6.55 12.67
CA GLY A 154 15.36 5.09 12.53
C GLY A 154 15.88 4.28 13.73
N GLN A 155 16.19 4.96 14.84
CA GLN A 155 16.71 4.35 16.06
C GLN A 155 15.60 3.67 16.87
N PRO A 156 15.87 2.52 17.50
CA PRO A 156 14.91 1.85 18.38
C PRO A 156 14.64 2.67 19.65
N PRO A 157 13.51 2.43 20.35
CA PRO A 157 13.24 3.10 21.61
C PRO A 157 14.35 2.82 22.62
N CYS A 158 14.71 3.79 23.44
CA CYS A 158 15.79 3.64 24.41
C CYS A 158 15.23 3.47 25.84
N TYR A 159 15.98 2.85 26.74
CA TYR A 159 15.66 2.79 28.17
C TYR A 159 16.79 3.41 29.00
N PRO A 160 16.46 4.12 30.10
CA PRO A 160 17.47 4.79 30.91
C PRO A 160 18.30 3.78 31.71
N LEU A 161 19.61 3.96 31.76
CA LEU A 161 20.52 3.28 32.69
C LEU A 161 20.85 4.13 33.92
N GLY A 162 20.52 5.42 33.88
CA GLY A 162 20.79 6.38 34.95
C GLY A 162 20.41 7.81 34.52
N PRO A 163 20.75 8.83 35.32
CA PRO A 163 20.33 10.22 35.09
C PRO A 163 20.83 10.86 33.79
N ARG A 164 21.89 10.31 33.18
CA ARG A 164 22.54 10.84 31.96
C ARG A 164 22.90 9.76 30.93
N ALA A 165 22.33 8.56 31.05
CA ALA A 165 22.64 7.44 30.15
C ALA A 165 21.36 6.69 29.78
N ALA A 166 21.23 6.36 28.50
CA ALA A 166 20.17 5.51 27.96
C ALA A 166 20.78 4.53 26.95
N GLU A 167 20.20 3.34 26.84
CA GLU A 167 20.60 2.32 25.87
C GLU A 167 19.44 2.04 24.91
N PRO A 168 19.73 1.77 23.63
CA PRO A 168 18.73 1.30 22.68
C PRO A 168 18.16 -0.07 23.10
N LEU A 169 16.85 -0.19 23.00
CA LEU A 169 16.13 -1.43 23.20
C LEU A 169 16.25 -2.28 21.93
N HIS A 170 17.10 -3.29 21.99
CA HIS A 170 17.26 -4.24 20.90
C HIS A 170 16.56 -5.55 21.23
N ALA A 171 15.85 -6.10 20.26
CA ALA A 171 15.38 -7.48 20.34
C ALA A 171 16.61 -8.38 20.43
N LEU A 172 16.64 -9.25 21.43
CA LEU A 172 17.51 -10.41 21.40
C LEU A 172 16.84 -11.37 20.41
N SER A 173 17.37 -11.36 19.19
CA SER A 173 16.78 -12.06 18.03
C SER A 173 16.53 -13.54 18.37
N PHE A 174 15.25 -13.85 18.58
CA PHE A 174 14.69 -15.19 18.57
C PHE A 174 13.58 -15.31 17.52
N HIS A 175 13.67 -14.61 16.39
CA HIS A 175 12.97 -15.10 15.20
C HIS A 175 13.64 -16.41 14.81
N THR A 176 13.25 -17.51 15.44
CA THR A 176 13.59 -18.84 14.95
C THR A 176 12.74 -19.08 13.73
N THR A 177 13.19 -18.55 12.59
CA THR A 177 12.72 -19.05 11.31
C THR A 177 13.07 -20.54 11.24
N ALA A 178 12.17 -21.33 10.65
CA ALA A 178 12.50 -22.73 10.41
C ALA A 178 13.77 -22.78 9.55
N ARG A 179 14.79 -23.50 10.00
CA ARG A 179 16.06 -23.66 9.25
C ARG A 179 15.83 -24.32 7.89
N GLN A 180 14.75 -25.08 7.78
CA GLN A 180 14.35 -25.74 6.56
C GLN A 180 12.83 -25.69 6.42
N GLY A 181 12.37 -25.39 5.20
CA GLY A 181 10.95 -25.47 4.82
C GLY A 181 10.82 -26.15 3.46
N GLU A 182 9.68 -26.79 3.21
CA GLU A 182 9.41 -27.44 1.93
C GLU A 182 8.03 -27.07 1.40
N ALA A 183 7.97 -26.79 0.09
CA ALA A 183 6.72 -26.55 -0.64
C ALA A 183 6.68 -27.43 -1.90
N ARG A 184 5.49 -27.86 -2.30
CA ARG A 184 5.27 -28.74 -3.46
C ARG A 184 4.01 -28.34 -4.20
N ASN A 185 3.96 -28.57 -5.51
CA ASN A 185 2.73 -28.38 -6.29
C ASN A 185 1.71 -29.52 -6.15
N TYR A 186 1.93 -30.45 -5.21
CA TYR A 186 1.07 -31.58 -4.93
C TYR A 186 1.08 -31.93 -3.44
N ALA A 187 0.02 -32.58 -2.99
CA ALA A 187 -0.13 -33.08 -1.63
C ALA A 187 -0.86 -34.43 -1.64
N THR A 188 -0.48 -35.30 -0.72
CA THR A 188 -1.20 -36.55 -0.44
C THR A 188 -1.89 -36.37 0.90
N GLY A 189 -3.23 -36.33 0.90
CA GLY A 189 -4.04 -36.17 2.10
C GLY A 189 -4.24 -37.48 2.89
N PRO A 190 -4.98 -37.43 4.00
CA PRO A 190 -5.43 -38.64 4.71
C PRO A 190 -6.18 -39.57 3.74
N ASN A 191 -5.99 -40.88 3.85
CA ASN A 191 -6.52 -41.92 2.95
C ASN A 191 -5.97 -41.91 1.51
N ASP A 192 -4.73 -41.44 1.32
CA ASP A 192 -4.06 -41.42 0.00
C ASP A 192 -4.78 -40.55 -1.06
N ALA A 193 -5.55 -39.57 -0.58
CA ALA A 193 -6.27 -38.63 -1.42
C ALA A 193 -5.27 -37.63 -2.06
N PHE A 194 -4.85 -37.93 -3.29
CA PHE A 194 -3.93 -37.10 -4.06
C PHE A 194 -4.60 -35.81 -4.56
N ARG A 195 -3.98 -34.67 -4.29
CA ARG A 195 -4.35 -33.35 -4.83
C ARG A 195 -3.12 -32.71 -5.46
N ALA A 196 -3.26 -32.13 -6.64
CA ALA A 196 -2.17 -31.43 -7.30
C ALA A 196 -2.65 -30.19 -8.05
N HIS A 197 -1.81 -29.16 -8.03
CA HIS A 197 -1.83 -28.06 -8.97
C HIS A 197 -0.99 -28.49 -10.18
N LEU A 198 -1.66 -29.08 -11.17
CA LEU A 198 -1.01 -29.64 -12.34
C LEU A 198 -0.41 -28.52 -13.21
N ILE A 199 0.89 -28.64 -13.48
CA ILE A 199 1.58 -27.87 -14.51
C ILE A 199 1.59 -28.77 -15.76
N ASP A 200 0.58 -28.61 -16.60
CA ASP A 200 0.31 -29.46 -17.76
C ASP A 200 0.55 -28.69 -19.06
N SER A 201 1.45 -29.21 -19.89
CA SER A 201 1.73 -28.65 -21.22
C SER A 201 0.79 -29.18 -22.31
N GLY A 202 0.02 -30.24 -22.03
CA GLY A 202 -0.84 -30.93 -23.00
C GLY A 202 -0.12 -31.94 -23.89
N ASP A 203 1.20 -31.85 -24.05
CA ASP A 203 2.00 -32.73 -24.92
C ASP A 203 3.03 -33.56 -24.13
N THR A 204 3.07 -34.86 -24.39
CA THR A 204 4.06 -35.82 -23.85
C THR A 204 5.49 -35.57 -24.31
N THR A 205 5.69 -34.79 -25.38
CA THR A 205 7.01 -34.49 -25.93
C THR A 205 7.60 -33.16 -25.47
N THR A 206 6.84 -32.40 -24.66
CA THR A 206 7.25 -31.10 -24.14
C THR A 206 8.61 -31.14 -23.47
N VAL A 207 9.49 -30.24 -23.91
CA VAL A 207 10.77 -29.95 -23.27
C VAL A 207 10.59 -28.76 -22.34
N TRP A 208 10.82 -28.96 -21.05
CA TRP A 208 10.88 -27.88 -20.07
C TRP A 208 12.26 -27.23 -20.14
N HIS A 209 12.30 -25.92 -20.35
CA HIS A 209 13.50 -25.23 -20.81
C HIS A 209 14.14 -24.31 -19.76
N ARG A 210 13.36 -23.43 -19.15
CA ARG A 210 13.87 -22.41 -18.21
C ARG A 210 12.96 -22.25 -17.01
N LEU A 211 13.55 -22.01 -15.86
CA LEU A 211 12.89 -21.69 -14.61
C LEU A 211 13.32 -20.29 -14.17
N ASN A 212 12.35 -19.41 -13.97
CA ASN A 212 12.56 -18.10 -13.38
C ASN A 212 11.94 -18.08 -11.98
N ALA A 213 12.62 -17.44 -11.04
CA ALA A 213 12.12 -17.24 -9.69
C ALA A 213 12.26 -15.76 -9.30
N GLU A 214 11.17 -15.15 -8.88
CA GLU A 214 11.19 -13.85 -8.22
C GLU A 214 11.32 -14.08 -6.72
N ALA A 215 12.47 -13.75 -6.15
CA ALA A 215 12.82 -14.13 -4.80
C ALA A 215 13.69 -13.09 -4.07
N VAL A 216 13.68 -13.19 -2.73
CA VAL A 216 14.65 -12.57 -1.84
C VAL A 216 15.47 -13.68 -1.22
N ILE A 217 16.79 -13.63 -1.42
CA ILE A 217 17.76 -14.60 -0.94
C ILE A 217 18.84 -13.85 -0.14
N PRO A 218 18.62 -13.64 1.18
CA PRO A 218 19.63 -13.05 2.05
C PRO A 218 20.93 -13.89 2.10
N PRO A 219 22.06 -13.31 2.54
CA PRO A 219 23.28 -14.07 2.83
C PRO A 219 23.01 -15.22 3.80
N HIS A 220 23.76 -16.31 3.67
CA HIS A 220 23.62 -17.53 4.46
C HIS A 220 22.28 -18.26 4.32
N THR A 221 21.47 -17.86 3.33
CA THR A 221 20.22 -18.54 2.96
C THR A 221 20.27 -18.99 1.50
N GLY A 222 19.31 -19.84 1.12
CA GLY A 222 19.17 -20.27 -0.26
C GLY A 222 18.07 -21.31 -0.39
N PHE A 223 17.76 -21.70 -1.62
CA PHE A 223 16.77 -22.74 -1.82
C PHE A 223 17.10 -23.63 -3.02
N MET A 224 16.58 -24.84 -2.96
CA MET A 224 16.70 -25.86 -4.00
C MET A 224 15.34 -26.08 -4.65
N VAL A 225 15.28 -26.02 -5.98
CA VAL A 225 14.10 -26.42 -6.75
C VAL A 225 14.38 -27.79 -7.38
N TRP A 226 13.63 -28.78 -6.93
CA TRP A 226 13.61 -30.13 -7.47
C TRP A 226 12.52 -30.22 -8.52
N LEU A 227 12.92 -30.63 -9.73
CA LEU A 227 12.04 -30.77 -10.87
C LEU A 227 12.00 -32.21 -11.34
N ALA A 228 10.81 -32.70 -11.64
CA ALA A 228 10.61 -33.98 -12.33
C ALA A 228 9.58 -33.80 -13.44
N ALA A 229 9.75 -34.49 -14.56
CA ALA A 229 8.76 -34.51 -15.64
C ALA A 229 8.22 -35.92 -15.85
N SER A 230 6.92 -36.04 -16.05
CA SER A 230 6.26 -37.33 -16.31
C SER A 230 5.11 -37.18 -17.31
N ASN A 231 4.69 -38.30 -17.89
CA ASN A 231 3.54 -38.36 -18.81
C ASN A 231 2.25 -38.81 -18.12
N VAL A 232 2.32 -39.12 -16.83
CA VAL A 232 1.18 -39.51 -16.00
C VAL A 232 0.91 -38.38 -15.02
N ALA A 233 -0.36 -38.10 -14.70
CA ALA A 233 -0.77 -37.09 -13.73
C ALA A 233 -0.50 -37.50 -12.26
N ARG A 234 0.68 -38.09 -12.02
CA ARG A 234 1.24 -38.45 -10.72
C ARG A 234 2.73 -38.12 -10.70
N PRO A 235 3.24 -37.56 -9.59
CA PRO A 235 4.67 -37.35 -9.41
C PRO A 235 5.38 -38.71 -9.22
N PRO A 236 6.67 -38.79 -9.57
CA PRO A 236 7.51 -39.89 -9.12
C PRO A 236 7.56 -39.97 -7.59
N ALA A 237 7.95 -41.13 -7.06
CA ALA A 237 8.19 -41.31 -5.63
C ALA A 237 9.19 -40.25 -5.12
N GLN A 238 8.99 -39.75 -3.91
CA GLN A 238 9.75 -38.60 -3.42
C GLN A 238 11.24 -38.94 -3.17
N ASP A 239 11.47 -40.18 -2.76
CA ASP A 239 12.75 -40.84 -2.50
C ASP A 239 13.44 -41.34 -3.78
N ASP A 240 12.76 -41.27 -4.94
CA ASP A 240 13.39 -41.55 -6.22
C ASP A 240 14.32 -40.40 -6.66
N GLY A 241 15.53 -40.40 -6.12
CA GLY A 241 16.57 -39.45 -6.49
C GLY A 241 16.91 -39.47 -7.99
N THR A 242 16.58 -40.52 -8.74
CA THR A 242 16.91 -40.59 -10.18
C THR A 242 15.92 -39.83 -11.06
N ALA A 243 14.68 -39.69 -10.59
CA ALA A 243 13.62 -38.95 -11.25
C ALA A 243 13.61 -37.45 -10.92
N TRP A 244 14.08 -37.07 -9.74
CA TRP A 244 14.12 -35.68 -9.27
C TRP A 244 15.45 -34.99 -9.57
N HIS A 245 15.39 -33.84 -10.25
CA HIS A 245 16.56 -33.09 -10.70
C HIS A 245 16.68 -31.74 -9.98
N PRO A 246 17.76 -31.52 -9.21
CA PRO A 246 17.92 -30.32 -8.39
C PRO A 246 18.44 -29.10 -9.18
N HIS A 247 17.98 -27.92 -8.79
CA HIS A 247 18.40 -26.60 -9.29
C HIS A 247 18.65 -25.66 -8.10
N ALA A 248 19.81 -25.01 -8.06
CA ALA A 248 20.26 -24.26 -6.90
C ALA A 248 20.07 -22.74 -7.04
N PHE A 249 19.55 -22.12 -5.98
CA PHE A 249 19.36 -20.68 -5.86
C PHE A 249 20.05 -20.15 -4.59
N GLY A 250 20.77 -19.04 -4.73
CA GLY A 250 21.59 -18.45 -3.66
C GLY A 250 23.07 -18.84 -3.73
N ALA A 251 23.94 -17.95 -3.25
CA ALA A 251 25.38 -18.16 -3.26
C ALA A 251 25.81 -19.24 -2.27
N ASP A 252 25.20 -19.25 -1.08
CA ASP A 252 25.61 -20.10 0.05
C ASP A 252 24.96 -21.48 0.06
N ILE A 253 24.07 -21.76 -0.90
CA ILE A 253 23.29 -23.01 -0.98
C ILE A 253 24.16 -24.28 -1.02
N THR A 254 25.41 -24.16 -1.48
CA THR A 254 26.41 -25.26 -1.46
C THR A 254 26.80 -25.70 -0.06
N HIS A 255 26.75 -24.80 0.91
CA HIS A 255 27.04 -25.09 2.30
C HIS A 255 25.80 -25.63 3.02
N LEU A 256 24.60 -25.27 2.56
CA LEU A 256 23.32 -25.57 3.19
C LEU A 256 22.72 -26.92 2.74
N ASP A 257 22.90 -27.30 1.48
CA ASP A 257 22.33 -28.52 0.90
C ASP A 257 23.41 -29.37 0.21
N GLU A 258 23.52 -30.64 0.57
CA GLU A 258 24.50 -31.55 -0.04
C GLU A 258 24.22 -31.77 -1.54
N ALA A 259 22.95 -31.78 -1.96
CA ALA A 259 22.59 -31.89 -3.37
C ALA A 259 23.09 -30.70 -4.19
N ALA A 260 23.32 -29.54 -3.55
CA ALA A 260 23.89 -28.37 -4.20
C ALA A 260 25.39 -28.53 -4.55
N ARG A 261 26.04 -29.59 -4.05
CA ARG A 261 27.44 -29.94 -4.34
C ARG A 261 27.58 -30.99 -5.45
N ALA A 262 26.47 -31.43 -6.04
CA ALA A 262 26.48 -32.39 -7.14
C ALA A 262 27.21 -31.82 -8.38
N PRO A 263 27.90 -32.66 -9.17
CA PRO A 263 28.62 -32.22 -10.35
C PRO A 263 27.66 -31.64 -11.40
N HIS A 264 28.08 -30.54 -12.03
CA HIS A 264 27.35 -29.87 -13.10
C HIS A 264 25.90 -29.45 -12.77
N LEU A 265 25.62 -29.21 -11.49
CA LEU A 265 24.33 -28.73 -11.02
C LEU A 265 23.99 -27.36 -11.65
N PRO A 266 22.76 -27.17 -12.16
CA PRO A 266 22.29 -25.87 -12.61
C PRO A 266 22.22 -24.88 -11.44
N ARG A 267 22.84 -23.72 -11.62
CA ARG A 267 22.82 -22.62 -10.66
C ARG A 267 22.09 -21.45 -11.27
N ALA A 268 21.18 -20.87 -10.50
CA ALA A 268 20.47 -19.68 -10.91
C ALA A 268 21.39 -18.47 -10.92
N VAL A 269 21.18 -17.61 -11.91
CA VAL A 269 21.89 -16.34 -12.07
C VAL A 269 20.87 -15.22 -11.88
N TRP A 270 21.28 -14.17 -11.18
CA TRP A 270 20.46 -12.99 -10.98
C TRP A 270 20.37 -12.18 -12.27
N ASP A 271 19.17 -11.68 -12.58
CA ASP A 271 18.88 -10.80 -13.70
C ASP A 271 18.53 -9.39 -13.19
N ARG A 272 18.90 -8.37 -13.95
CA ARG A 272 18.61 -6.96 -13.63
C ARG A 272 17.15 -6.61 -13.86
N ALA A 273 16.45 -7.34 -14.73
CA ALA A 273 15.03 -7.11 -14.97
C ALA A 273 14.22 -7.39 -13.69
N PRO A 274 13.21 -6.57 -13.36
CA PRO A 274 12.37 -6.79 -12.19
C PRO A 274 11.47 -8.02 -12.32
N SER A 275 11.13 -8.40 -13.55
CA SER A 275 10.37 -9.59 -13.92
C SER A 275 10.77 -10.00 -15.34
N GLU A 276 10.59 -11.29 -15.66
CA GLU A 276 10.72 -11.81 -17.02
C GLU A 276 9.57 -11.38 -17.92
N LEU A 277 8.44 -10.97 -17.32
CA LEU A 277 7.29 -10.47 -18.06
C LEU A 277 7.57 -9.04 -18.53
N PRO A 278 7.48 -8.74 -19.84
CA PRO A 278 7.76 -7.43 -20.38
C PRO A 278 6.96 -6.32 -19.69
N GLY A 279 7.66 -5.30 -19.17
CA GLY A 279 7.04 -4.14 -18.52
C GLY A 279 6.47 -4.38 -17.12
N HIS A 280 6.48 -5.61 -16.61
CA HIS A 280 5.94 -5.93 -15.29
C HIS A 280 6.89 -5.45 -14.18
N PRO A 281 6.40 -4.73 -13.15
CA PRO A 281 7.26 -4.14 -12.09
C PRO A 281 7.84 -5.18 -11.11
N GLY A 282 7.49 -6.46 -11.27
CA GLY A 282 7.83 -7.54 -10.35
C GLY A 282 6.88 -7.61 -9.15
N LEU A 283 6.80 -8.77 -8.53
CA LEU A 283 5.91 -9.04 -7.39
C LEU A 283 6.53 -8.67 -6.03
N LEU A 284 7.83 -8.37 -6.01
CA LEU A 284 8.56 -8.03 -4.78
C LEU A 284 8.34 -6.57 -4.32
N GLY A 285 7.65 -5.73 -5.10
CA GLY A 285 7.22 -4.37 -4.72
C GLY A 285 8.35 -3.35 -4.44
N SER A 286 9.58 -3.64 -4.86
CA SER A 286 10.79 -2.99 -4.35
C SER A 286 11.94 -3.17 -5.32
N ALA A 287 12.94 -2.28 -5.25
CA ALA A 287 14.06 -2.31 -6.19
C ALA A 287 14.87 -3.62 -6.09
N PRO A 288 15.24 -4.24 -7.23
CA PRO A 288 16.04 -5.45 -7.24
C PRO A 288 17.47 -5.14 -6.76
N VAL A 289 18.06 -6.06 -6.00
CA VAL A 289 19.43 -5.97 -5.45
C VAL A 289 20.25 -7.14 -5.99
N PRO A 290 21.40 -6.89 -6.63
CA PRO A 290 22.22 -7.93 -7.24
C PRO A 290 22.48 -9.12 -6.32
N GLY A 291 22.12 -10.31 -6.78
CA GLY A 291 22.40 -11.58 -6.10
C GLY A 291 21.56 -11.87 -4.86
N THR A 292 20.81 -10.90 -4.33
CA THR A 292 20.03 -11.05 -3.09
C THR A 292 18.54 -10.81 -3.27
N ARG A 293 18.11 -10.01 -4.24
CA ARG A 293 16.69 -9.70 -4.45
C ARG A 293 16.39 -9.45 -5.91
N GLY A 294 15.33 -10.06 -6.43
CA GLY A 294 14.85 -9.79 -7.78
C GLY A 294 14.58 -11.09 -8.53
N LEU A 295 14.83 -11.04 -9.83
CA LEU A 295 14.63 -12.16 -10.73
C LEU A 295 15.89 -13.05 -10.78
N PHE A 296 15.69 -14.36 -10.66
CA PHE A 296 16.72 -15.37 -10.80
C PHE A 296 16.33 -16.35 -11.89
N GLY A 297 17.20 -16.56 -12.88
CA GLY A 297 16.97 -17.48 -13.99
C GLY A 297 17.91 -18.68 -13.96
N VAL A 298 17.39 -19.88 -14.25
CA VAL A 298 18.18 -21.11 -14.43
C VAL A 298 17.60 -21.95 -15.55
N LEU A 299 18.46 -22.63 -16.32
CA LEU A 299 17.99 -23.63 -17.30
C LEU A 299 17.49 -24.88 -16.57
N ILE A 300 16.34 -25.40 -16.99
CA ILE A 300 15.79 -26.66 -16.50
C ILE A 300 16.61 -27.80 -17.11
N GLN A 301 17.30 -28.56 -16.27
CA GLN A 301 18.22 -29.61 -16.71
C GLN A 301 18.17 -30.84 -15.82
N ALA A 302 18.20 -32.01 -16.45
CA ALA A 302 18.49 -33.29 -15.83
C ALA A 302 20.01 -33.49 -15.72
N SER A 303 20.67 -32.78 -14.81
CA SER A 303 22.15 -32.83 -14.62
C SER A 303 22.70 -34.23 -14.33
N ARG A 304 21.83 -35.16 -13.94
CA ARG A 304 22.14 -36.57 -13.66
C ARG A 304 22.16 -37.46 -14.91
N ARG A 305 21.91 -36.91 -16.10
CA ARG A 305 21.79 -37.63 -17.37
C ARG A 305 22.76 -37.09 -18.42
N ARG A 306 23.08 -37.91 -19.43
CA ARG A 306 23.88 -37.48 -20.59
C ARG A 306 23.14 -36.45 -21.44
N VAL A 307 21.87 -36.71 -21.74
CA VAL A 307 20.97 -35.73 -22.37
C VAL A 307 20.22 -35.03 -21.26
N ARG A 308 20.45 -33.73 -21.10
CA ARG A 308 19.98 -32.98 -19.93
C ARG A 308 18.63 -32.33 -20.14
N GLN A 309 18.04 -32.40 -21.33
CA GLN A 309 16.68 -31.93 -21.56
C GLN A 309 15.70 -32.72 -20.67
N LEU A 310 14.88 -31.98 -19.90
CA LEU A 310 13.82 -32.57 -19.11
C LEU A 310 12.53 -32.61 -19.94
N ARG A 311 12.08 -33.83 -20.28
CA ARG A 311 10.92 -34.05 -21.17
C ARG A 311 9.76 -34.71 -20.46
N GLY A 312 8.55 -34.25 -20.75
CA GLY A 312 7.30 -34.88 -20.31
C GLY A 312 6.15 -33.88 -20.23
N ARG A 313 4.91 -34.41 -20.26
CA ARG A 313 3.69 -33.60 -20.25
C ARG A 313 3.50 -32.76 -19.00
N TYR A 314 3.70 -33.38 -17.84
CA TYR A 314 3.51 -32.75 -16.53
C TYR A 314 4.86 -32.39 -15.91
N LEU A 315 4.96 -31.18 -15.37
CA LEU A 315 6.08 -30.77 -14.52
C LEU A 315 5.68 -30.84 -13.04
N TRP A 316 6.52 -31.51 -12.25
CA TRP A 316 6.40 -31.59 -10.80
C TRP A 316 7.48 -30.75 -10.17
N VAL A 317 7.09 -29.92 -9.21
CA VAL A 317 7.94 -28.92 -8.58
C VAL A 317 7.91 -29.12 -7.07
N ARG A 318 9.11 -29.19 -6.50
CA ARG A 318 9.34 -29.27 -5.06
C ARG A 318 10.44 -28.30 -4.69
N ILE A 319 10.19 -27.43 -3.72
CA ILE A 319 11.08 -26.36 -3.31
C ILE A 319 11.49 -26.64 -1.88
N VAL A 320 12.79 -26.66 -1.61
CA VAL A 320 13.35 -26.79 -0.26
C VAL A 320 14.07 -25.49 0.06
N LEU A 321 13.55 -24.75 1.02
CA LEU A 321 14.05 -23.45 1.49
C LEU A 321 14.97 -23.69 2.67
N HIS A 322 16.14 -23.06 2.69
CA HIS A 322 17.14 -23.16 3.76
C HIS A 322 17.44 -21.78 4.34
N GLY A 323 17.27 -21.64 5.65
CA GLY A 323 17.55 -20.45 6.44
C GLY A 323 18.55 -20.73 7.56
N ASP A 324 19.14 -19.68 8.13
CA ASP A 324 20.10 -19.79 9.23
C ASP A 324 19.42 -19.77 10.63
N GLY A 325 18.09 -19.75 10.64
CA GLY A 325 17.28 -19.64 11.84
C GLY A 325 17.12 -18.21 12.37
N ARG A 326 17.56 -17.20 11.61
CA ARG A 326 17.30 -15.77 11.83
C ARG A 326 16.73 -15.10 10.58
N ALA A 327 17.24 -15.47 9.42
CA ALA A 327 16.77 -15.09 8.10
C ALA A 327 16.35 -16.34 7.32
N GLY A 328 15.44 -16.15 6.37
CA GLY A 328 15.01 -17.17 5.43
C GLY A 328 14.88 -16.59 4.03
N PRO A 329 14.97 -17.42 2.99
CA PRO A 329 14.68 -17.00 1.63
C PRO A 329 13.16 -16.85 1.45
N GLU A 330 12.75 -15.86 0.68
CA GLU A 330 11.36 -15.61 0.32
C GLU A 330 11.19 -15.79 -1.18
N VAL A 331 10.13 -16.48 -1.60
CA VAL A 331 9.83 -16.72 -3.02
C VAL A 331 8.44 -16.19 -3.32
N ALA A 332 8.36 -15.16 -4.16
CA ALA A 332 7.10 -14.57 -4.58
C ALA A 332 6.47 -15.34 -5.74
N ALA A 333 7.28 -15.78 -6.71
CA ALA A 333 6.80 -16.59 -7.83
C ALA A 333 7.90 -17.49 -8.39
N ILE A 334 7.49 -18.63 -8.94
CA ILE A 334 8.31 -19.48 -9.79
C ILE A 334 7.54 -19.71 -11.08
N ARG A 335 8.21 -19.47 -12.22
CA ARG A 335 7.61 -19.64 -13.55
C ARG A 335 8.51 -20.54 -14.41
N ALA A 336 7.93 -21.61 -14.93
CA ALA A 336 8.61 -22.57 -15.78
C ALA A 336 8.16 -22.39 -17.22
N TRP A 337 9.12 -22.31 -18.14
CA TRP A 337 8.89 -22.15 -19.57
C TRP A 337 9.12 -23.48 -20.29
N ALA A 338 8.19 -23.83 -21.18
CA ALA A 338 8.21 -25.03 -21.99
C ALA A 338 8.04 -24.68 -23.47
N ASP A 339 8.37 -25.65 -24.33
CA ASP A 339 8.18 -25.60 -25.79
C ASP A 339 8.75 -24.33 -26.45
N ARG A 340 9.96 -23.97 -25.99
CA ARG A 340 10.66 -22.80 -26.47
C ARG A 340 11.45 -23.13 -27.74
N PHE A 341 11.52 -22.14 -28.61
CA PHE A 341 12.34 -22.13 -29.81
C PHE A 341 13.83 -22.46 -29.50
N CYS A 342 14.38 -23.50 -30.14
CA CYS A 342 15.77 -23.95 -30.00
C CYS A 342 16.56 -23.65 -31.28
N TYR A 343 17.64 -22.87 -31.19
CA TYR A 343 18.42 -22.46 -32.37
C TYR A 343 19.17 -23.64 -32.97
N VAL A 344 19.62 -24.60 -32.15
CA VAL A 344 20.29 -25.81 -32.64
C VAL A 344 19.35 -26.64 -33.53
N ASP A 345 18.09 -26.77 -33.14
CA ASP A 345 17.11 -27.54 -33.90
C ASP A 345 16.58 -26.78 -35.11
N ARG A 346 16.56 -25.45 -35.08
CA ARG A 346 16.04 -24.65 -36.19
C ARG A 346 17.09 -24.29 -37.24
N TYR A 347 18.27 -23.85 -36.80
CA TYR A 347 19.27 -23.21 -37.65
C TYR A 347 20.51 -24.06 -37.87
N LEU A 348 20.88 -24.92 -36.92
CA LEU A 348 22.08 -25.75 -37.08
C LEU A 348 21.79 -27.05 -37.85
N PRO A 349 22.78 -27.54 -38.64
CA PRO A 349 22.71 -28.83 -39.30
C PRO A 349 22.50 -29.99 -38.32
N ARG A 350 21.93 -31.10 -38.82
CA ARG A 350 21.61 -32.30 -38.01
C ARG A 350 22.79 -32.87 -37.21
N VAL A 351 24.03 -32.67 -37.65
CA VAL A 351 25.24 -33.15 -36.94
C VAL A 351 25.41 -32.52 -35.55
N TYR A 352 24.85 -31.34 -35.32
CA TYR A 352 24.89 -30.66 -34.02
C TYR A 352 23.69 -31.00 -33.12
N ARG A 353 22.73 -31.79 -33.63
CA ARG A 353 21.51 -32.15 -32.90
C ARG A 353 21.71 -33.43 -32.10
N GLU A 354 20.86 -33.60 -31.10
CA GLU A 354 20.91 -34.79 -30.26
C GLU A 354 20.57 -36.05 -31.06
N SER A 355 21.36 -37.10 -30.86
CA SER A 355 21.24 -38.40 -31.54
C SER A 355 21.02 -39.56 -30.58
N LEU A 356 21.17 -39.35 -29.27
CA LEU A 356 20.93 -40.36 -28.25
C LEU A 356 19.48 -40.30 -27.76
N PHE A 357 18.88 -41.48 -27.61
CA PHE A 357 17.51 -41.66 -27.13
C PHE A 357 17.44 -42.83 -26.14
N GLY A 358 16.35 -42.92 -25.38
CA GLY A 358 16.12 -44.03 -24.44
C GLY A 358 17.20 -44.18 -23.37
N ALA A 359 17.61 -45.42 -23.10
CA ALA A 359 18.58 -45.75 -22.04
C ALA A 359 19.94 -45.06 -22.22
N ALA A 360 20.39 -44.88 -23.47
CA ALA A 360 21.66 -44.20 -23.76
C ALA A 360 21.61 -42.70 -23.42
N ALA A 361 20.44 -42.08 -23.55
CA ALA A 361 20.22 -40.68 -23.20
C ALA A 361 20.06 -40.46 -21.69
N THR A 362 19.42 -41.41 -21.00
CA THR A 362 19.17 -41.37 -19.54
C THR A 362 20.31 -41.93 -18.71
N ALA A 363 21.35 -42.48 -19.33
CA ALA A 363 22.58 -42.89 -18.65
C ALA A 363 23.21 -41.69 -17.90
N PRO A 364 23.89 -41.92 -16.76
CA PRO A 364 24.49 -40.82 -15.99
C PRO A 364 25.74 -40.20 -16.62
N GLY A 365 26.36 -40.89 -17.59
CA GLY A 365 27.63 -40.49 -18.16
C GLY A 365 28.21 -41.55 -19.09
N ILE A 366 29.53 -41.52 -19.28
CA ILE A 366 30.26 -42.59 -19.98
C ILE A 366 30.65 -43.66 -18.97
N VAL A 367 30.42 -44.94 -19.30
CA VAL A 367 30.85 -46.06 -18.46
C VAL A 367 32.38 -46.13 -18.48
N VAL A 368 33.00 -46.09 -17.30
CA VAL A 368 34.45 -46.21 -17.12
C VAL A 368 34.86 -47.48 -16.36
N GLY A 369 33.93 -48.14 -15.69
CA GLY A 369 34.17 -49.37 -14.95
C GLY A 369 32.88 -50.11 -14.57
N ARG A 370 33.01 -51.34 -14.06
CA ARG A 370 31.93 -52.20 -13.59
C ARG A 370 32.41 -53.02 -12.40
N ILE A 371 31.68 -52.93 -11.29
CA ILE A 371 31.95 -53.71 -10.08
C ILE A 371 30.79 -54.67 -9.79
N GLU A 372 31.07 -55.72 -9.05
CA GLU A 372 30.13 -56.76 -8.67
C GLU A 372 29.04 -56.19 -7.74
N ASN A 373 27.78 -56.62 -7.92
CA ASN A 373 26.66 -56.14 -7.08
C ASN A 373 26.79 -56.53 -5.59
N THR A 374 27.70 -57.43 -5.24
CA THR A 374 28.04 -57.75 -3.85
C THR A 374 28.57 -56.54 -3.07
N HIS A 375 29.08 -55.51 -3.77
CA HIS A 375 29.55 -54.27 -3.16
C HIS A 375 28.45 -53.23 -2.89
N ALA A 376 27.20 -53.45 -3.34
CA ALA A 376 26.10 -52.49 -3.15
C ALA A 376 25.84 -52.15 -1.68
N ALA A 377 25.88 -53.16 -0.78
CA ALA A 377 25.68 -52.93 0.65
C ALA A 377 26.80 -52.08 1.29
N ALA A 378 28.03 -52.20 0.80
CA ALA A 378 29.14 -51.35 1.23
C ALA A 378 28.97 -49.92 0.71
N LEU A 379 28.40 -49.76 -0.50
CA LEU A 379 28.09 -48.43 -1.05
C LEU A 379 26.93 -47.75 -0.29
N ASP A 380 25.94 -48.52 0.18
CA ASP A 380 24.82 -48.00 0.96
C ASP A 380 25.23 -47.49 2.36
N ALA A 381 26.42 -47.83 2.85
CA ALA A 381 26.94 -47.28 4.10
C ALA A 381 27.22 -45.76 4.00
N GLY A 382 27.52 -45.25 2.80
CA GLY A 382 27.86 -43.85 2.55
C GLY A 382 29.11 -43.36 3.29
N GLY A 383 29.41 -42.07 3.18
CA GLY A 383 30.52 -41.44 3.91
C GLY A 383 31.89 -41.69 3.27
N ALA A 384 32.90 -42.07 4.07
CA ALA A 384 34.23 -42.34 3.52
C ALA A 384 34.21 -43.64 2.71
N LEU A 385 34.85 -43.63 1.53
CA LEU A 385 34.90 -44.82 0.67
C LEU A 385 35.66 -45.97 1.34
N ASP A 386 34.97 -47.11 1.46
CA ASP A 386 35.52 -48.37 1.97
C ASP A 386 36.73 -48.87 1.16
N ASP A 387 37.73 -49.41 1.85
CA ASP A 387 39.01 -49.80 1.23
C ASP A 387 38.88 -50.98 0.27
N ILE A 388 37.91 -51.88 0.47
CA ILE A 388 37.65 -53.00 -0.45
C ILE A 388 37.05 -52.47 -1.74
N VAL A 389 36.05 -51.58 -1.64
CA VAL A 389 35.45 -50.93 -2.82
C VAL A 389 36.48 -50.08 -3.55
N ARG A 390 37.32 -49.34 -2.83
CA ARG A 390 38.44 -48.57 -3.39
C ARG A 390 39.41 -49.45 -4.17
N ALA A 391 39.85 -50.57 -3.58
CA ALA A 391 40.73 -51.52 -4.26
C ALA A 391 40.09 -52.09 -5.53
N ARG A 392 38.78 -52.37 -5.50
CA ARG A 392 38.06 -52.87 -6.68
C ARG A 392 37.95 -51.83 -7.79
N LEU A 393 37.66 -50.57 -7.46
CA LEU A 393 37.59 -49.47 -8.42
C LEU A 393 38.96 -49.22 -9.09
N LEU A 394 40.07 -49.38 -8.35
CA LEU A 394 41.43 -49.25 -8.89
C LEU A 394 41.73 -50.23 -10.02
N LEU A 395 41.17 -51.44 -9.97
CA LEU A 395 41.34 -52.46 -11.02
C LEU A 395 40.67 -52.03 -12.34
N ASP A 396 39.65 -51.18 -12.28
CA ASP A 396 38.95 -50.62 -13.43
C ASP A 396 39.48 -49.23 -13.83
N ASN A 397 40.71 -48.89 -13.41
CA ASN A 397 41.35 -47.59 -13.63
C ASN A 397 40.63 -46.38 -13.02
N VAL A 398 39.67 -46.58 -12.13
CA VAL A 398 39.05 -45.51 -11.34
C VAL A 398 39.87 -45.31 -10.08
N ARG A 399 40.53 -44.16 -9.93
CA ARG A 399 41.50 -43.89 -8.85
C ARG A 399 41.00 -42.84 -7.85
N PRO A 400 40.04 -43.19 -6.96
CA PRO A 400 39.60 -42.27 -5.92
C PRO A 400 40.68 -42.14 -4.82
N GLY A 401 41.07 -40.90 -4.52
CA GLY A 401 41.99 -40.54 -3.47
C GLY A 401 41.45 -40.80 -2.07
N ALA A 402 42.32 -40.70 -1.05
CA ALA A 402 41.99 -41.04 0.34
C ALA A 402 40.80 -40.25 0.91
N ALA A 403 40.59 -39.02 0.42
CA ALA A 403 39.51 -38.13 0.84
C ALA A 403 38.18 -38.35 0.08
N ALA A 404 38.08 -39.40 -0.75
CA ALA A 404 36.88 -39.65 -1.53
C ALA A 404 35.65 -39.93 -0.63
N GLN A 405 34.57 -39.20 -0.92
CA GLN A 405 33.29 -39.29 -0.21
C GLN A 405 32.22 -39.91 -1.10
N LEU A 406 31.41 -40.77 -0.50
CA LEU A 406 30.31 -41.46 -1.12
C LEU A 406 28.98 -40.95 -0.56
N THR A 407 28.11 -40.46 -1.43
CA THR A 407 26.74 -40.05 -1.12
C THR A 407 25.78 -41.07 -1.71
N VAL A 408 24.84 -41.59 -0.90
CA VAL A 408 23.79 -42.51 -1.37
C VAL A 408 22.68 -41.68 -2.02
N GLU A 409 22.45 -41.85 -3.33
CA GLU A 409 21.36 -41.15 -4.03
C GLU A 409 20.05 -41.95 -3.99
N SER A 410 20.13 -43.28 -4.07
CA SER A 410 19.01 -44.21 -3.90
C SER A 410 19.55 -45.56 -3.45
N ALA A 411 19.18 -45.99 -2.24
CA ALA A 411 19.74 -47.19 -1.61
C ALA A 411 19.57 -48.42 -2.50
N GLY A 412 20.65 -49.18 -2.69
CA GLY A 412 20.69 -50.38 -3.53
C GLY A 412 20.59 -50.14 -5.04
N GLN A 413 20.55 -48.88 -5.50
CA GLN A 413 20.31 -48.52 -6.90
C GLN A 413 21.31 -47.49 -7.46
N ALA A 414 21.60 -46.41 -6.74
CA ALA A 414 22.41 -45.29 -7.23
C ALA A 414 23.23 -44.59 -6.15
N TRP A 415 24.48 -44.28 -6.46
CA TRP A 415 25.44 -43.64 -5.56
C TRP A 415 26.28 -42.59 -6.29
N LEU A 416 26.78 -41.60 -5.57
CA LEU A 416 27.67 -40.56 -6.07
C LEU A 416 28.99 -40.60 -5.29
N LEU A 417 30.07 -40.96 -5.98
CA LEU A 417 31.43 -40.90 -5.46
C LEU A 417 32.08 -39.58 -5.87
N ARG A 418 32.75 -38.90 -4.94
CA ARG A 418 33.39 -37.60 -5.15
C ARG A 418 34.77 -37.58 -4.54
N ASP A 419 35.73 -37.02 -5.25
CA ASP A 419 37.08 -36.79 -4.76
C ASP A 419 37.60 -35.45 -5.29
N GLY A 420 37.56 -34.41 -4.45
CA GLY A 420 37.88 -33.05 -4.89
C GLY A 420 37.01 -32.58 -6.05
N SER A 421 37.62 -32.36 -7.21
CA SER A 421 36.93 -32.00 -8.47
C SER A 421 36.38 -33.19 -9.24
N ASP A 422 36.89 -34.39 -8.99
CA ASP A 422 36.49 -35.61 -9.69
C ASP A 422 35.22 -36.19 -9.08
N SER A 423 34.40 -36.79 -9.92
CA SER A 423 33.17 -37.46 -9.48
C SER A 423 32.81 -38.61 -10.40
N TRP A 424 32.21 -39.64 -9.81
CA TRP A 424 31.71 -40.81 -10.50
C TRP A 424 30.32 -41.13 -9.99
N ARG A 425 29.38 -41.43 -10.89
CA ARG A 425 28.05 -41.92 -10.54
C ARG A 425 28.03 -43.43 -10.68
N LEU A 426 27.64 -44.13 -9.64
CA LEU A 426 27.50 -45.58 -9.66
C LEU A 426 26.01 -45.91 -9.76
N ARG A 427 25.64 -46.82 -10.66
CA ARG A 427 24.25 -47.26 -10.84
C ARG A 427 24.20 -48.76 -11.03
N ARG A 428 23.27 -49.42 -10.34
CA ARG A 428 22.98 -50.84 -10.55
C ARG A 428 22.32 -51.04 -11.90
N GLU A 429 22.84 -51.98 -12.67
CA GLU A 429 22.31 -52.34 -13.99
C GLU A 429 22.26 -53.87 -14.12
N ALA A 430 21.26 -54.34 -14.87
CA ALA A 430 21.15 -55.75 -15.22
C ALA A 430 21.97 -56.01 -16.48
N ASP A 431 22.78 -57.07 -16.47
CA ASP A 431 23.43 -57.53 -17.69
C ASP A 431 22.42 -58.26 -18.58
N MET A 432 21.98 -57.57 -19.64
CA MET A 432 21.04 -58.08 -20.63
C MET A 432 21.75 -58.83 -21.77
N SER A 433 23.08 -58.94 -21.74
CA SER A 433 23.85 -59.60 -22.81
C SER A 433 23.75 -61.13 -22.80
N ASP A 434 23.36 -61.73 -21.67
CA ASP A 434 23.14 -63.17 -21.50
C ASP A 434 21.67 -63.50 -21.14
N ALA A 435 20.76 -63.49 -22.11
CA ALA A 435 19.52 -64.26 -21.99
C ALA A 435 18.95 -64.66 -23.37
N PRO A 436 18.89 -65.98 -23.61
CA PRO A 436 17.60 -66.64 -23.48
C PRO A 436 17.68 -67.76 -22.42
N GLY A 437 17.13 -67.49 -21.23
CA GLY A 437 16.83 -68.51 -20.21
C GLY A 437 17.62 -68.44 -18.89
N GLY A 438 18.56 -67.51 -18.72
CA GLY A 438 19.29 -67.27 -17.46
C GLY A 438 18.82 -66.04 -16.70
N THR A 439 18.98 -66.03 -15.38
CA THR A 439 18.79 -64.85 -14.52
C THR A 439 19.91 -63.84 -14.81
N ALA A 440 19.57 -62.64 -15.26
CA ALA A 440 20.52 -61.56 -15.51
C ALA A 440 21.40 -61.30 -14.27
N ALA A 441 22.72 -61.29 -14.44
CA ALA A 441 23.63 -60.93 -13.36
C ALA A 441 23.61 -59.40 -13.19
N ASP A 442 23.24 -58.94 -12.01
CA ASP A 442 23.30 -57.51 -11.68
C ASP A 442 24.75 -57.10 -11.40
N TYR A 443 25.12 -55.93 -11.89
CA TYR A 443 26.40 -55.28 -11.61
C TYR A 443 26.19 -53.80 -11.31
N VAL A 444 27.20 -53.16 -10.75
CA VAL A 444 27.20 -51.71 -10.53
C VAL A 444 28.11 -51.07 -11.57
N ALA A 445 27.51 -50.34 -12.51
CA ALA A 445 28.21 -49.57 -13.52
C ALA A 445 28.77 -48.28 -12.91
N VAL A 446 30.03 -47.98 -13.20
CA VAL A 446 30.70 -46.74 -12.77
C VAL A 446 30.73 -45.77 -13.95
N TYR A 447 30.10 -44.62 -13.79
CA TYR A 447 29.95 -43.60 -14.81
C TYR A 447 30.80 -42.37 -14.49
N GLN A 448 31.55 -41.88 -15.48
CA GLN A 448 32.08 -40.53 -15.47
C GLN A 448 30.99 -39.55 -15.94
N PRO A 449 30.51 -38.62 -15.08
CA PRO A 449 29.42 -37.71 -15.42
C PRO A 449 29.79 -36.82 -16.60
N GLN A 450 29.11 -37.00 -17.74
CA GLN A 450 29.43 -36.26 -18.96
C GLN A 450 28.17 -36.07 -19.82
N ALA A 451 27.94 -34.84 -20.27
CA ALA A 451 26.87 -34.53 -21.21
C ALA A 451 27.26 -34.90 -22.65
N THR A 452 26.29 -35.08 -23.54
CA THR A 452 26.59 -35.22 -24.97
C THR A 452 27.14 -33.89 -25.53
N PRO A 453 27.97 -33.93 -26.60
CA PRO A 453 28.41 -32.72 -27.28
C PRO A 453 27.24 -31.88 -27.84
N ALA A 454 26.18 -32.54 -28.31
CA ALA A 454 24.97 -31.89 -28.81
C ALA A 454 24.21 -31.15 -27.68
N ASP A 455 24.00 -31.81 -26.53
CA ASP A 455 23.39 -31.19 -25.35
C ASP A 455 24.21 -30.00 -24.83
N PHE A 456 25.54 -30.13 -24.79
CA PHE A 456 26.43 -29.02 -24.44
C PHE A 456 26.26 -27.84 -25.40
N THR A 457 26.23 -28.10 -26.71
CA THR A 457 26.06 -27.06 -27.75
C THR A 457 24.71 -26.36 -27.60
N ALA A 458 23.62 -27.11 -27.38
CA ALA A 458 22.29 -26.55 -27.14
C ALA A 458 22.28 -25.64 -25.90
N ARG A 459 22.88 -26.08 -24.79
CA ARG A 459 22.97 -25.25 -23.57
C ARG A 459 23.84 -24.02 -23.74
N LEU A 460 24.92 -24.11 -24.54
CA LEU A 460 25.76 -22.97 -24.86
C LEU A 460 24.98 -21.92 -25.67
N MET A 461 24.23 -22.35 -26.68
CA MET A 461 23.39 -21.47 -27.50
C MET A 461 22.23 -20.86 -26.69
N ALA A 462 21.66 -21.61 -25.75
CA ALA A 462 20.58 -21.16 -24.87
C ALA A 462 20.93 -19.91 -24.03
N ASN A 463 22.22 -19.61 -23.82
CA ASN A 463 22.65 -18.36 -23.19
C ASN A 463 22.34 -17.14 -24.07
N PHE A 464 22.63 -17.22 -25.37
CA PHE A 464 22.35 -16.16 -26.34
C PHE A 464 20.85 -16.05 -26.61
N GLU A 465 20.18 -17.19 -26.79
CA GLU A 465 18.72 -17.26 -26.93
C GLU A 465 17.99 -16.67 -25.71
N GLY A 466 18.54 -16.84 -24.51
CA GLY A 466 17.98 -16.25 -23.30
C GLY A 466 17.82 -14.74 -23.41
N VAL A 467 18.89 -14.06 -23.83
CA VAL A 467 18.93 -12.60 -23.96
C VAL A 467 18.13 -12.13 -25.18
N LEU A 468 18.31 -12.78 -26.33
CA LEU A 468 17.68 -12.34 -27.58
C LEU A 468 16.16 -12.48 -27.53
N THR A 469 15.63 -13.60 -27.05
CA THR A 469 14.17 -13.76 -26.96
C THR A 469 13.56 -12.77 -25.98
N GLN A 470 14.20 -12.45 -24.84
CA GLN A 470 13.68 -11.40 -23.96
C GLN A 470 13.61 -10.03 -24.67
N LEU A 471 14.56 -9.73 -25.55
CA LEU A 471 14.52 -8.52 -26.38
C LEU A 471 13.42 -8.60 -27.44
N GLU A 472 13.28 -9.74 -28.11
CA GLU A 472 12.23 -9.98 -29.11
C GLU A 472 10.84 -9.88 -28.49
N ASP A 473 10.61 -10.50 -27.32
CA ASP A 473 9.35 -10.42 -26.57
C ASP A 473 9.04 -8.97 -26.19
N ARG A 474 10.03 -8.21 -25.72
CA ARG A 474 9.86 -6.77 -25.43
C ARG A 474 9.51 -5.96 -26.68
N VAL A 475 10.03 -6.32 -27.84
CA VAL A 475 9.71 -5.67 -29.11
C VAL A 475 8.30 -6.06 -29.57
N ALA A 476 7.93 -7.34 -29.45
CA ALA A 476 6.59 -7.81 -29.79
C ALA A 476 5.52 -7.16 -28.89
N ASP A 477 5.82 -7.03 -27.60
CA ASP A 477 4.95 -6.43 -26.60
C ASP A 477 5.07 -4.90 -26.53
N ALA A 478 5.84 -4.26 -27.42
CA ALA A 478 6.00 -2.81 -27.44
C ALA A 478 4.65 -2.07 -27.64
N HIS A 479 3.66 -2.74 -28.24
CA HIS A 479 2.30 -2.21 -28.38
C HIS A 479 1.65 -1.89 -27.01
N LEU A 480 2.02 -2.58 -25.93
CA LEU A 480 1.53 -2.28 -24.57
C LEU A 480 1.97 -0.89 -24.08
N LEU A 481 3.03 -0.32 -24.64
CA LEU A 481 3.46 1.05 -24.30
C LEU A 481 2.56 2.12 -24.94
N THR A 482 1.71 1.75 -25.90
CA THR A 482 0.78 2.68 -26.57
C THR A 482 -0.59 2.73 -25.90
N ASP A 483 -0.89 1.78 -25.01
CA ASP A 483 -2.14 1.74 -24.27
C ASP A 483 -2.00 2.45 -22.92
N PRO A 484 -2.80 3.49 -22.64
CA PRO A 484 -2.79 4.21 -21.36
C PRO A 484 -3.03 3.34 -20.13
N GLN A 485 -3.65 2.16 -20.25
CA GLN A 485 -3.89 1.29 -19.10
C GLN A 485 -2.67 0.44 -18.73
N SER A 486 -1.86 0.05 -19.71
CA SER A 486 -0.72 -0.86 -19.51
C SER A 486 0.63 -0.15 -19.47
N VAL A 487 0.74 1.06 -20.02
CA VAL A 487 1.99 1.83 -20.01
C VAL A 487 2.51 2.08 -18.58
N PRO A 488 3.83 1.98 -18.31
CA PRO A 488 4.39 2.35 -17.01
C PRO A 488 4.09 3.81 -16.65
N GLU A 489 3.88 4.09 -15.36
CA GLU A 489 3.53 5.44 -14.88
C GLU A 489 4.54 6.51 -15.32
N ALA A 490 5.83 6.20 -15.22
CA ALA A 490 6.92 7.08 -15.64
C ALA A 490 6.89 7.44 -17.15
N SER A 491 6.19 6.66 -17.97
CA SER A 491 6.09 6.85 -19.42
C SER A 491 4.77 7.50 -19.84
N LEU A 492 3.87 7.86 -18.90
CA LEU A 492 2.59 8.51 -19.23
C LEU A 492 2.80 9.86 -19.93
N GLU A 493 3.75 10.67 -19.47
CA GLU A 493 4.09 11.95 -20.12
C GLU A 493 4.63 11.77 -21.54
N TRP A 494 5.45 10.74 -21.76
CA TRP A 494 5.95 10.42 -23.10
C TRP A 494 4.81 10.06 -24.06
N LEU A 495 3.83 9.26 -23.60
CA LEU A 495 2.65 8.92 -24.40
C LEU A 495 1.74 10.13 -24.63
N GLY A 496 1.56 10.99 -23.62
CA GLY A 496 0.81 12.24 -23.74
C GLY A 496 1.39 13.19 -24.78
N ASN A 497 2.73 13.30 -24.83
CA ASN A 497 3.41 14.15 -25.81
C ASN A 497 3.15 13.75 -27.27
N TRP A 498 2.86 12.46 -27.55
CA TRP A 498 2.54 12.01 -28.92
C TRP A 498 1.23 12.60 -29.45
N ILE A 499 0.29 12.90 -28.55
CA ILE A 499 -1.03 13.45 -28.87
C ILE A 499 -1.17 14.92 -28.42
N GLY A 500 -0.07 15.56 -28.04
CA GLY A 500 -0.05 16.96 -27.61
C GLY A 500 -0.70 17.22 -26.25
N VAL A 501 -0.82 16.21 -25.40
CA VAL A 501 -1.38 16.33 -24.04
C VAL A 501 -0.25 16.58 -23.04
N ALA A 502 -0.36 17.69 -22.29
CA ALA A 502 0.49 18.00 -21.15
C ALA A 502 -0.33 17.90 -19.85
N PHE A 503 0.15 17.12 -18.88
CA PHE A 503 -0.55 16.95 -17.61
C PHE A 503 -0.24 18.06 -16.62
N ASP A 504 -1.24 18.44 -15.83
CA ASP A 504 -1.01 19.19 -14.61
C ASP A 504 -0.25 18.33 -13.58
N ALA A 505 0.76 18.90 -12.93
CA ALA A 505 1.58 18.18 -11.95
C ALA A 505 0.76 17.62 -10.77
N ALA A 506 -0.36 18.27 -10.42
CA ALA A 506 -1.23 17.84 -9.33
C ALA A 506 -2.16 16.67 -9.71
N LEU A 507 -2.23 16.26 -10.98
CA LEU A 507 -3.05 15.12 -11.40
C LEU A 507 -2.44 13.79 -10.95
N PRO A 508 -3.18 12.96 -10.18
CA PRO A 508 -2.78 11.59 -9.87
C PRO A 508 -2.63 10.73 -11.12
N PRO A 509 -1.80 9.67 -11.09
CA PRO A 509 -1.51 8.84 -12.26
C PRO A 509 -2.75 8.20 -12.88
N GLU A 510 -3.70 7.74 -12.05
CA GLU A 510 -4.96 7.17 -12.53
C GLU A 510 -5.78 8.17 -13.36
N ARG A 511 -5.80 9.45 -12.95
CA ARG A 511 -6.50 10.51 -13.69
C ARG A 511 -5.77 10.85 -14.99
N ARG A 512 -4.44 10.79 -15.01
CA ARG A 512 -3.64 10.96 -16.24
C ARG A 512 -3.93 9.86 -17.27
N ARG A 513 -4.04 8.61 -16.82
CA ARG A 513 -4.40 7.46 -17.68
C ARG A 513 -5.78 7.65 -18.30
N GLU A 514 -6.77 8.01 -17.47
CA GLU A 514 -8.12 8.28 -17.95
C GLU A 514 -8.16 9.47 -18.93
N TRP A 515 -7.39 10.52 -18.66
CA TRP A 515 -7.26 11.67 -19.57
C TRP A 515 -6.74 11.26 -20.95
N LEU A 516 -5.70 10.43 -21.03
CA LEU A 516 -5.21 9.90 -22.30
C LEU A 516 -6.26 9.07 -23.03
N ARG A 517 -7.04 8.27 -22.29
CA ARG A 517 -8.11 7.44 -22.84
C ARG A 517 -9.22 8.29 -23.47
N VAL A 518 -9.57 9.42 -22.85
CA VAL A 518 -10.63 10.32 -23.35
C VAL A 518 -10.10 11.45 -24.24
N ALA A 519 -8.79 11.57 -24.43
CA ALA A 519 -8.16 12.66 -25.18
C ALA A 519 -8.75 12.87 -26.59
N PRO A 520 -9.09 11.82 -27.39
CA PRO A 520 -9.75 12.03 -28.68
C PRO A 520 -11.12 12.71 -28.58
N ALA A 521 -11.88 12.42 -27.52
CA ALA A 521 -13.17 13.05 -27.27
C ALA A 521 -12.99 14.50 -26.77
N LEU A 522 -12.01 14.74 -25.90
CA LEU A 522 -11.64 16.10 -25.47
C LEU A 522 -11.24 16.97 -26.65
N ALA A 523 -10.37 16.48 -27.54
CA ALA A 523 -9.97 17.20 -28.75
C ALA A 523 -11.16 17.50 -29.69
N ARG A 524 -12.10 16.56 -29.84
CA ARG A 524 -13.31 16.74 -30.67
C ARG A 524 -14.26 17.80 -30.10
N HIS A 525 -14.37 17.86 -28.78
CA HIS A 525 -15.28 18.75 -28.08
C HIS A 525 -14.56 19.96 -27.45
N HIS A 526 -13.32 20.22 -27.86
CA HIS A 526 -12.51 21.30 -27.31
C HIS A 526 -13.19 22.67 -27.53
N GLY A 527 -13.20 23.51 -26.50
CA GLY A 527 -13.91 24.79 -26.54
C GLY A 527 -15.44 24.65 -26.62
N THR A 528 -16.01 23.50 -26.27
CA THR A 528 -17.45 23.33 -26.07
C THR A 528 -17.76 23.06 -24.61
N ARG A 529 -19.01 23.30 -24.20
CA ARG A 529 -19.48 22.96 -22.85
C ARG A 529 -19.26 21.48 -22.52
N ASP A 530 -19.49 20.59 -23.49
CA ASP A 530 -19.37 19.15 -23.27
C ASP A 530 -17.90 18.72 -23.11
N GLY A 531 -16.97 19.37 -23.82
CA GLY A 531 -15.53 19.20 -23.63
C GLY A 531 -15.06 19.65 -22.25
N LEU A 532 -15.47 20.87 -21.84
CA LEU A 532 -15.17 21.39 -20.50
C LEU A 532 -15.72 20.50 -19.39
N ARG A 533 -16.95 20.00 -19.55
CA ARG A 533 -17.56 19.03 -18.61
C ARG A 533 -16.76 17.74 -18.54
N LEU A 534 -16.34 17.19 -19.69
CA LEU A 534 -15.56 15.96 -19.72
C LEU A 534 -14.18 16.13 -19.06
N ALA A 535 -13.49 17.25 -19.32
CA ALA A 535 -12.20 17.56 -18.71
C ALA A 535 -12.29 17.69 -17.18
N LEU A 536 -13.32 18.39 -16.70
CA LEU A 536 -13.60 18.52 -15.26
C LEU A 536 -13.97 17.19 -14.62
N ASP A 537 -14.74 16.35 -15.30
CA ASP A 537 -15.12 15.04 -14.81
C ASP A 537 -13.90 14.14 -14.61
N VAL A 538 -13.01 14.08 -15.61
CA VAL A 538 -11.81 13.22 -15.57
C VAL A 538 -10.80 13.70 -14.53
N SER A 539 -10.56 15.01 -14.46
CA SER A 539 -9.60 15.59 -13.51
C SER A 539 -10.03 15.52 -12.05
N THR A 540 -11.34 15.47 -11.79
CA THR A 540 -11.89 15.34 -10.43
C THR A 540 -12.27 13.91 -10.06
N GLY A 541 -12.20 12.97 -11.00
CA GLY A 541 -12.52 11.56 -10.77
C GLY A 541 -14.03 11.28 -10.72
N GLY A 542 -14.82 12.05 -11.48
CA GLY A 542 -16.27 11.86 -11.60
C GLY A 542 -17.13 13.00 -11.05
N GLY A 543 -16.55 14.15 -10.71
CA GLY A 543 -17.27 15.23 -10.02
C GLY A 543 -18.39 15.88 -10.86
N VAL A 544 -18.37 15.75 -12.19
CA VAL A 544 -19.47 16.26 -13.03
C VAL A 544 -20.59 15.22 -13.14
N ARG A 545 -20.23 13.92 -13.18
CA ARG A 545 -21.21 12.82 -13.16
C ARG A 545 -21.88 12.67 -11.79
N GLY A 546 -21.15 12.90 -10.70
CA GLY A 546 -21.69 12.88 -9.34
C GLY A 546 -22.52 14.13 -9.02
N GLY A 547 -22.39 15.19 -9.82
CA GLY A 547 -23.16 16.44 -9.68
C GLY A 547 -22.53 17.45 -8.72
N GLU A 548 -21.35 17.16 -8.18
CA GLU A 548 -20.59 18.07 -7.34
C GLU A 548 -20.07 19.28 -8.12
N ILE A 549 -19.86 19.13 -9.44
CA ILE A 549 -19.37 20.16 -10.34
C ILE A 549 -20.37 20.37 -11.47
N VAL A 550 -20.84 21.61 -11.59
CA VAL A 550 -21.84 22.00 -12.58
C VAL A 550 -21.29 23.14 -13.42
N VAL A 551 -21.34 22.99 -14.75
CA VAL A 551 -20.97 24.05 -15.69
C VAL A 551 -22.24 24.72 -16.19
N VAL A 552 -22.37 26.03 -15.93
CA VAL A 552 -23.55 26.84 -16.25
C VAL A 552 -23.15 28.01 -17.12
N GLU A 553 -23.93 28.28 -18.16
CA GLU A 553 -23.77 29.48 -18.98
C GLU A 553 -24.49 30.65 -18.28
N ASP A 554 -23.85 31.80 -18.12
CA ASP A 554 -24.38 32.88 -17.26
C ASP A 554 -25.69 33.47 -17.80
N PHE A 555 -25.95 33.37 -19.10
CA PHE A 555 -27.25 33.75 -19.67
C PHE A 555 -28.43 32.90 -19.13
N ARG A 556 -28.16 31.69 -18.64
CA ARG A 556 -29.19 30.86 -17.97
C ARG A 556 -29.50 31.35 -16.56
N LEU A 557 -28.67 32.25 -16.01
CA LEU A 557 -28.87 32.92 -14.74
C LEU A 557 -29.64 34.25 -14.90
N ARG A 558 -30.20 34.55 -16.08
CA ARG A 558 -31.14 35.68 -16.28
C ARG A 558 -32.36 35.47 -15.39
N ARG A 559 -32.41 36.16 -14.24
CA ARG A 559 -33.42 35.93 -13.19
C ARG A 559 -34.24 37.19 -12.98
N ILE A 560 -35.37 37.21 -13.66
CA ILE A 560 -36.23 38.38 -13.84
C ILE A 560 -37.34 38.42 -12.77
N LEU A 561 -37.70 37.27 -12.16
CA LEU A 561 -38.77 37.13 -11.15
C LEU A 561 -38.48 35.91 -10.23
N ALA A 562 -37.65 36.06 -9.19
CA ALA A 562 -37.31 34.94 -8.29
C ALA A 562 -37.65 35.23 -6.82
N THR A 563 -38.52 34.41 -6.22
CA THR A 563 -38.81 34.44 -4.78
C THR A 563 -37.80 33.56 -4.05
N LEU A 564 -36.74 34.18 -3.50
CA LEU A 564 -35.61 33.48 -2.91
C LEU A 564 -35.95 32.96 -1.49
N LEU A 565 -35.79 31.66 -1.24
CA LEU A 565 -36.02 31.02 0.07
C LEU A 565 -34.72 30.42 0.62
N GLY A 566 -34.40 30.76 1.88
CA GLY A 566 -33.25 30.19 2.60
C GLY A 566 -31.88 30.79 2.27
N VAL A 567 -31.82 31.97 1.63
CA VAL A 567 -30.57 32.67 1.28
C VAL A 567 -30.45 33.98 2.05
N ASP A 568 -29.23 34.39 2.40
CA ASP A 568 -28.97 35.70 2.99
C ASP A 568 -28.77 36.73 1.87
N LEU A 569 -29.77 37.60 1.68
CA LEU A 569 -29.76 38.63 0.64
C LEU A 569 -28.82 39.80 0.96
N ALA A 570 -28.30 39.86 2.20
CA ALA A 570 -27.28 40.83 2.58
C ALA A 570 -25.89 40.44 2.07
N ASP A 571 -25.69 39.19 1.63
CA ASP A 571 -24.44 38.75 1.03
C ASP A 571 -24.39 39.09 -0.47
N GLU A 572 -23.93 40.31 -0.78
CA GLU A 572 -23.76 40.79 -2.16
C GLU A 572 -22.71 39.99 -2.96
N HIS A 573 -21.94 39.13 -2.29
CA HIS A 573 -20.87 38.34 -2.89
C HIS A 573 -21.25 36.86 -3.06
N ASP A 574 -22.48 36.45 -2.71
CA ASP A 574 -22.91 35.06 -2.88
C ASP A 574 -22.90 34.71 -4.38
N PRO A 575 -22.11 33.70 -4.80
CA PRO A 575 -21.97 33.36 -6.22
C PRO A 575 -23.22 32.77 -6.86
N LEU A 576 -24.16 32.30 -6.04
CA LEU A 576 -25.49 31.88 -6.49
C LEU A 576 -26.45 33.06 -6.60
N LEU A 577 -26.09 34.26 -6.14
CA LEU A 577 -26.86 35.51 -6.24
C LEU A 577 -26.09 36.51 -7.13
N PRO A 578 -26.25 36.50 -8.47
CA PRO A 578 -25.49 37.36 -9.39
C PRO A 578 -25.92 38.84 -9.29
N GLY A 579 -25.66 39.49 -8.16
CA GLY A 579 -26.11 40.84 -7.81
C GLY A 579 -27.54 40.91 -7.29
N LEU A 580 -28.19 39.79 -6.95
CA LEU A 580 -29.54 39.75 -6.40
C LEU A 580 -29.51 40.09 -4.90
N THR A 581 -29.45 41.39 -4.58
CA THR A 581 -29.40 41.91 -3.19
C THR A 581 -30.80 42.18 -2.61
N GLN A 582 -31.84 42.05 -3.42
CA GLN A 582 -33.22 42.22 -3.02
C GLN A 582 -34.07 41.04 -3.51
N SER A 583 -34.80 40.39 -2.61
CA SER A 583 -35.86 39.45 -2.99
C SER A 583 -37.01 40.28 -3.54
N GLY A 584 -37.20 40.24 -4.85
CA GLY A 584 -38.11 41.15 -5.55
C GLY A 584 -38.85 40.48 -6.69
N ASN A 585 -40.17 40.70 -6.68
CA ASN A 585 -41.17 40.46 -7.74
C ASN A 585 -41.96 39.16 -7.63
N SER A 586 -42.81 39.09 -6.60
CA SER A 586 -43.98 38.21 -6.61
C SER A 586 -45.09 38.87 -7.44
N VAL A 587 -45.63 38.14 -8.42
CA VAL A 587 -46.88 38.49 -9.09
C VAL A 587 -48.04 37.97 -8.24
N VAL A 588 -48.90 38.87 -7.75
CA VAL A 588 -50.13 38.48 -7.07
C VAL A 588 -51.32 38.89 -7.94
N GLY A 589 -51.84 37.92 -8.71
CA GLY A 589 -52.87 38.16 -9.72
C GLY A 589 -52.33 38.87 -10.97
N ASP A 590 -53.22 39.32 -11.86
CA ASP A 590 -52.83 39.75 -13.21
C ASP A 590 -52.25 41.18 -13.28
N THR A 591 -52.19 41.93 -12.16
CA THR A 591 -51.94 43.39 -12.22
C THR A 591 -51.02 43.97 -11.14
N LEU A 592 -50.59 43.21 -10.12
CA LEU A 592 -49.81 43.76 -9.01
C LEU A 592 -48.37 43.20 -9.00
N PHE A 593 -47.42 44.10 -9.29
CA PHE A 593 -45.99 43.91 -9.06
C PHE A 593 -45.61 44.61 -7.75
N VAL A 594 -44.93 43.90 -6.85
CA VAL A 594 -44.40 44.46 -5.60
C VAL A 594 -42.86 44.47 -5.66
N GLY A 595 -42.28 45.66 -5.87
CA GLY A 595 -40.82 45.90 -5.95
C GLY A 595 -40.48 47.33 -6.39
N SER A 596 -39.28 47.84 -6.06
CA SER A 596 -38.83 49.21 -6.38
C SER A 596 -37.99 49.32 -7.66
N ASN A 597 -38.39 50.25 -8.55
CA ASN A 597 -37.68 50.98 -9.63
C ASN A 597 -36.71 50.30 -10.63
N GLU A 598 -36.30 49.04 -10.50
CA GLU A 598 -35.52 48.34 -11.56
C GLU A 598 -36.41 47.76 -12.68
N GLY A 599 -37.71 48.06 -12.63
CA GLY A 599 -38.71 47.56 -13.58
C GLY A 599 -38.63 48.09 -15.01
N ALA A 600 -37.83 49.12 -15.31
CA ALA A 600 -37.79 49.72 -16.66
C ALA A 600 -37.07 48.84 -17.70
N GLU A 601 -35.94 48.24 -17.33
CA GLU A 601 -35.16 47.33 -18.18
C GLU A 601 -35.91 46.00 -18.41
N LEU A 602 -36.59 45.53 -17.37
CA LEU A 602 -37.40 44.33 -17.34
C LEU A 602 -38.69 44.48 -18.14
N ALA A 603 -39.38 45.61 -17.97
CA ALA A 603 -40.58 45.94 -18.72
C ALA A 603 -40.28 46.05 -20.22
N ALA A 604 -39.12 46.56 -20.61
CA ALA A 604 -38.70 46.60 -22.01
C ALA A 604 -38.57 45.20 -22.65
N LEU A 605 -38.12 44.20 -21.89
CA LEU A 605 -37.94 42.83 -22.36
C LEU A 605 -39.26 42.05 -22.53
N TYR A 606 -40.33 42.44 -21.84
CA TYR A 606 -41.61 41.71 -21.79
C TYR A 606 -42.83 42.54 -22.21
N ALA A 607 -42.69 43.82 -22.50
CA ALA A 607 -43.78 44.66 -22.96
C ALA A 607 -44.13 44.33 -24.42
N ASP A 608 -45.41 44.06 -24.68
CA ASP A 608 -45.99 43.92 -26.02
C ASP A 608 -46.17 45.29 -26.73
N ALA A 609 -45.64 46.36 -26.15
CA ALA A 609 -45.76 47.75 -26.61
C ALA A 609 -44.43 48.31 -27.11
N ALA A 610 -44.47 49.32 -27.96
CA ALA A 610 -43.28 49.97 -28.53
C ALA A 610 -42.35 50.48 -27.41
N THR A 611 -41.14 49.94 -27.35
CA THR A 611 -40.05 50.37 -26.47
C THR A 611 -39.42 51.66 -26.99
N THR A 612 -38.75 52.39 -26.10
CA THR A 612 -37.91 53.55 -26.46
C THR A 612 -36.47 53.12 -26.72
N GLU A 613 -35.70 53.86 -27.54
CA GLU A 613 -34.27 53.54 -27.81
C GLU A 613 -33.45 53.37 -26.52
N THR A 614 -33.73 54.19 -25.51
CA THR A 614 -33.09 54.09 -24.19
C THR A 614 -33.41 52.80 -23.42
N GLN A 615 -34.60 52.23 -23.64
CA GLN A 615 -35.01 50.97 -23.03
C GLN A 615 -34.38 49.77 -23.74
N ASP A 616 -34.25 49.84 -25.07
CA ASP A 616 -33.58 48.82 -25.87
C ASP A 616 -32.07 48.78 -25.58
N ASP A 617 -31.42 49.94 -25.46
CA ASP A 617 -30.00 50.04 -25.09
C ASP A 617 -29.73 49.44 -23.69
N ALA A 618 -30.62 49.71 -22.72
CA ALA A 618 -30.50 49.14 -21.38
C ALA A 618 -30.70 47.60 -21.38
N ALA A 619 -31.64 47.09 -22.19
CA ALA A 619 -31.84 45.66 -22.37
C ALA A 619 -30.62 44.99 -23.04
N LEU A 620 -30.02 45.63 -24.05
CA LEU A 620 -28.80 45.15 -24.71
C LEU A 620 -27.59 45.18 -23.77
N GLU A 621 -27.44 46.23 -22.95
CA GLU A 621 -26.40 46.31 -21.93
C GLU A 621 -26.53 45.17 -20.90
N PHE A 622 -27.75 44.94 -20.41
CA PHE A 622 -28.06 43.82 -19.50
C PHE A 622 -27.72 42.45 -20.11
N LEU A 623 -28.13 42.21 -21.36
CA LEU A 623 -27.80 40.97 -22.09
C LEU A 623 -26.30 40.82 -22.32
N GLY A 624 -25.60 41.93 -22.61
CA GLY A 624 -24.15 41.99 -22.79
C GLY A 624 -23.36 41.62 -21.54
N ARG A 625 -23.88 41.92 -20.33
CA ARG A 625 -23.25 41.52 -19.05
C ARG A 625 -23.22 40.01 -18.82
N LEU A 626 -24.14 39.25 -19.45
CA LEU A 626 -24.28 37.80 -19.28
C LEU A 626 -23.86 36.99 -20.52
N ALA A 627 -23.65 37.65 -21.65
CA ALA A 627 -23.17 37.03 -22.88
C ALA A 627 -21.70 36.62 -22.76
N HIS A 628 -21.32 35.52 -23.42
CA HIS A 628 -19.94 35.03 -23.46
C HIS A 628 -19.31 34.77 -22.07
N ARG A 629 -20.14 34.41 -21.08
CA ARG A 629 -19.69 34.07 -19.73
C ARG A 629 -20.25 32.73 -19.28
N ALA A 630 -19.46 32.00 -18.51
CA ALA A 630 -19.87 30.77 -17.86
C ALA A 630 -19.34 30.68 -16.43
N THR A 631 -20.09 30.00 -15.58
CA THR A 631 -19.76 29.75 -14.19
C THR A 631 -19.65 28.25 -13.95
N VAL A 632 -18.51 27.79 -13.44
CA VAL A 632 -18.32 26.44 -12.92
C VAL A 632 -18.58 26.46 -11.42
N LEU A 633 -19.69 25.87 -11.01
CA LEU A 633 -20.10 25.73 -9.62
C LEU A 633 -19.51 24.46 -9.02
N VAL A 634 -18.93 24.56 -7.84
CA VAL A 634 -18.38 23.45 -7.07
C VAL A 634 -19.17 23.34 -5.76
N HIS A 635 -20.06 22.36 -5.65
CA HIS A 635 -21.05 22.20 -4.57
C HIS A 635 -20.55 21.44 -3.33
N GLN A 636 -19.34 20.90 -3.37
CA GLN A 636 -18.73 20.19 -2.24
C GLN A 636 -17.63 21.05 -1.61
N GLU A 637 -17.36 20.83 -0.32
CA GLU A 637 -16.15 21.39 0.32
C GLU A 637 -14.92 20.73 -0.32
N VAL A 638 -14.28 21.47 -1.22
CA VAL A 638 -13.07 21.03 -1.93
C VAL A 638 -11.85 21.65 -1.24
N GLN A 639 -10.81 20.86 -1.02
CA GLN A 639 -9.52 21.35 -0.53
C GLN A 639 -8.98 22.45 -1.47
N ALA A 640 -8.30 23.46 -0.93
CA ALA A 640 -7.81 24.58 -1.73
C ALA A 640 -6.93 24.16 -2.94
N GLN A 641 -6.19 23.06 -2.80
CA GLN A 641 -5.36 22.49 -3.87
C GLN A 641 -6.18 21.97 -5.06
N ASP A 642 -7.29 21.27 -4.77
CA ASP A 642 -8.18 20.71 -5.80
C ASP A 642 -8.97 21.83 -6.51
N LEU A 643 -9.37 22.89 -5.78
CA LEU A 643 -10.01 24.05 -6.39
C LEU A 643 -9.04 24.81 -7.31
N ALA A 644 -7.76 24.90 -6.95
CA ALA A 644 -6.72 25.47 -7.79
C ALA A 644 -6.47 24.62 -9.05
N LEU A 645 -6.52 23.29 -8.94
CA LEU A 645 -6.45 22.37 -10.09
C LEU A 645 -7.62 22.60 -11.05
N ILE A 646 -8.85 22.66 -10.54
CA ILE A 646 -10.06 22.94 -11.34
C ILE A 646 -9.90 24.26 -12.10
N ARG A 647 -9.43 25.33 -11.43
CA ARG A 647 -9.19 26.63 -12.08
C ARG A 647 -8.20 26.55 -13.24
N ARG A 648 -7.09 25.82 -13.09
CA ARG A 648 -6.09 25.67 -14.15
C ARG A 648 -6.64 24.89 -15.33
N ILE A 649 -7.42 23.84 -15.08
CA ILE A 649 -8.06 23.05 -16.14
C ILE A 649 -9.11 23.87 -16.89
N VAL A 650 -9.93 24.63 -16.17
CA VAL A 650 -10.91 25.53 -16.78
C VAL A 650 -10.20 26.56 -17.66
N ALA A 651 -9.11 27.16 -17.20
CA ALA A 651 -8.34 28.11 -17.99
C ALA A 651 -7.72 27.48 -19.25
N LEU A 652 -7.39 26.19 -19.21
CA LEU A 652 -6.81 25.47 -20.34
C LEU A 652 -7.85 25.03 -21.38
N GLU A 653 -9.05 24.63 -20.94
CA GLU A 653 -10.10 24.06 -21.79
C GLU A 653 -11.18 25.08 -22.21
N ALA A 654 -11.22 26.25 -21.56
CA ALA A 654 -12.19 27.30 -21.87
C ALA A 654 -11.92 27.90 -23.27
N PRO A 655 -12.98 28.19 -24.05
CA PRO A 655 -12.83 28.91 -25.30
C PRO A 655 -12.28 30.32 -25.04
N ALA A 656 -11.36 30.80 -25.87
CA ALA A 656 -10.73 32.12 -25.71
C ALA A 656 -11.71 33.31 -25.69
N HIS A 657 -12.92 33.15 -26.23
CA HIS A 657 -13.95 34.17 -26.29
C HIS A 657 -14.98 34.07 -25.15
N VAL A 658 -14.85 33.10 -24.23
CA VAL A 658 -15.75 32.91 -23.09
C VAL A 658 -15.00 33.14 -21.80
N ASP A 659 -15.48 34.06 -20.98
CA ASP A 659 -14.95 34.25 -19.62
C ASP A 659 -15.57 33.20 -18.69
N VAL A 660 -14.73 32.32 -18.15
CA VAL A 660 -15.18 31.23 -17.27
C VAL A 660 -14.67 31.45 -15.87
N ARG A 661 -15.59 31.62 -14.91
CA ARG A 661 -15.25 31.73 -13.48
C ARG A 661 -15.55 30.43 -12.75
N VAL A 662 -14.69 30.09 -11.78
CA VAL A 662 -14.86 28.91 -10.92
C VAL A 662 -15.22 29.37 -9.52
N VAL A 663 -16.37 28.91 -9.02
CA VAL A 663 -16.86 29.35 -7.71
C VAL A 663 -17.37 28.17 -6.88
N ALA A 664 -17.03 28.20 -5.59
CA ALA A 664 -17.59 27.28 -4.61
C ALA A 664 -19.03 27.72 -4.30
N ALA A 665 -19.97 26.81 -4.44
CA ALA A 665 -21.37 27.08 -4.12
C ALA A 665 -21.59 26.90 -2.62
N SER A 666 -22.20 27.89 -1.98
CA SER A 666 -22.51 27.90 -0.55
C SER A 666 -23.57 26.86 -0.16
N TRP A 667 -24.38 26.41 -1.13
CA TRP A 667 -25.58 25.60 -0.90
C TRP A 667 -25.66 24.42 -1.88
N PRO A 668 -25.99 23.19 -1.39
CA PRO A 668 -26.28 22.03 -2.24
C PRO A 668 -27.58 22.19 -3.05
N LEU A 669 -28.57 22.86 -2.47
CA LEU A 669 -29.88 23.10 -3.07
C LEU A 669 -30.34 24.51 -2.71
N LEU A 670 -30.81 25.27 -3.71
CA LEU A 670 -31.41 26.58 -3.48
C LEU A 670 -32.82 26.62 -4.09
N VAL A 671 -33.84 26.79 -3.24
CA VAL A 671 -35.26 26.77 -3.62
C VAL A 671 -35.75 28.19 -3.88
N GLY A 672 -36.47 28.39 -4.99
CA GLY A 672 -37.14 29.67 -5.31
C GLY A 672 -36.35 30.64 -6.18
N ILE A 673 -35.07 30.34 -6.40
CA ILE A 673 -34.38 30.63 -7.66
C ILE A 673 -34.90 29.60 -8.65
N SER A 674 -35.32 30.00 -9.86
CA SER A 674 -35.81 29.09 -10.92
C SER A 674 -35.09 27.74 -10.91
N SER A 675 -35.65 26.72 -10.25
CA SER A 675 -34.91 25.49 -9.93
C SER A 675 -34.60 24.75 -11.21
N LEU A 676 -33.38 24.95 -11.71
CA LEU A 676 -32.87 24.23 -12.86
C LEU A 676 -32.47 22.85 -12.36
N VAL A 677 -33.41 21.90 -12.40
CA VAL A 677 -33.18 20.52 -11.99
C VAL A 677 -31.91 19.99 -12.68
N GLY A 678 -30.89 19.67 -11.88
CA GLY A 678 -29.57 19.24 -12.35
C GLY A 678 -28.50 20.34 -12.48
N VAL A 679 -28.79 21.59 -12.08
CA VAL A 679 -27.87 22.73 -12.09
C VAL A 679 -27.71 23.38 -10.71
N ASP A 680 -28.82 23.67 -10.03
CA ASP A 680 -28.86 24.25 -8.67
C ASP A 680 -29.44 23.25 -7.64
N THR A 681 -29.67 22.03 -8.10
CA THR A 681 -30.31 20.94 -7.37
C THR A 681 -29.30 19.80 -7.21
N TYR A 682 -28.49 19.84 -6.16
CA TYR A 682 -27.55 18.78 -5.78
C TYR A 682 -27.96 18.18 -4.42
N LEU A 683 -28.08 16.85 -4.37
CA LEU A 683 -28.36 16.13 -3.12
C LEU A 683 -27.06 15.94 -2.34
N GLY A 684 -26.66 16.97 -1.60
CA GLY A 684 -25.55 16.89 -0.66
C GLY A 684 -25.90 16.05 0.58
N PRO A 685 -24.89 15.70 1.40
CA PRO A 685 -25.12 15.01 2.67
C PRO A 685 -26.12 15.81 3.54
N PRO A 686 -27.05 15.13 4.24
CA PRO A 686 -28.10 15.80 4.98
C PRO A 686 -27.50 16.72 6.05
N ARG A 687 -27.87 18.01 6.02
CA ARG A 687 -27.54 18.94 7.10
C ARG A 687 -28.10 18.40 8.42
N LYS A 688 -27.29 18.46 9.48
CA LYS A 688 -27.76 18.10 10.83
C LYS A 688 -28.77 19.17 11.30
N PRO A 689 -30.02 18.80 11.59
CA PRO A 689 -31.03 19.76 12.02
C PRO A 689 -30.64 20.39 13.35
N GLN A 690 -30.68 21.73 13.44
CA GLN A 690 -30.45 22.46 14.69
C GLN A 690 -31.78 22.95 15.29
N PRO A 691 -31.87 23.22 16.61
CA PRO A 691 -33.06 23.84 17.19
C PRO A 691 -33.31 25.24 16.61
N VAL A 692 -34.56 25.54 16.21
CA VAL A 692 -34.96 26.88 15.74
C VAL A 692 -34.66 27.94 16.82
N ARG A 693 -33.92 28.98 16.43
CA ARG A 693 -33.63 30.16 17.26
C ARG A 693 -34.35 31.38 16.67
N LEU A 694 -35.20 32.02 17.47
CA LEU A 694 -35.85 33.27 17.09
C LEU A 694 -34.80 34.31 16.66
N GLN A 695 -35.08 35.04 15.57
CA GLN A 695 -34.21 36.07 14.96
C GLN A 695 -32.86 35.56 14.41
N ARG A 696 -32.60 34.24 14.41
CA ARG A 696 -31.38 33.65 13.83
C ARG A 696 -31.66 32.57 12.80
N SER A 697 -32.63 31.71 13.09
CA SER A 697 -33.00 30.61 12.19
C SER A 697 -33.87 31.12 11.06
N VAL A 698 -33.47 30.81 9.83
CA VAL A 698 -34.20 31.16 8.62
C VAL A 698 -35.00 29.94 8.15
N ILE A 699 -36.24 30.17 7.70
CA ILE A 699 -37.10 29.13 7.16
C ILE A 699 -36.43 28.51 5.93
N GLY A 700 -36.39 27.16 5.87
CA GLY A 700 -35.85 26.41 4.73
C GLY A 700 -34.46 25.78 4.95
N LEU A 701 -33.73 26.14 6.01
CA LEU A 701 -32.33 25.70 6.23
C LEU A 701 -32.14 24.44 7.09
N GLY A 702 -33.24 23.75 7.43
CA GLY A 702 -33.22 22.46 8.14
C GLY A 702 -33.33 22.54 9.66
N ASP A 703 -33.46 23.74 10.24
CA ASP A 703 -33.68 23.92 11.67
C ASP A 703 -35.07 23.38 12.08
N ARG A 704 -35.12 22.66 13.21
CA ARG A 704 -36.33 22.01 13.72
C ARG A 704 -36.91 22.76 14.92
N LEU A 705 -38.21 22.96 14.88
CA LEU A 705 -38.99 23.41 16.03
C LEU A 705 -39.17 22.21 16.96
N ILE A 706 -38.56 22.25 18.15
CA ILE A 706 -38.51 21.11 19.10
C ILE A 706 -39.77 21.11 20.02
N GLY A 707 -40.89 21.68 19.55
CA GLY A 707 -42.13 21.77 20.32
C GLY A 707 -43.31 22.21 19.46
N ALA A 708 -44.53 22.16 20.00
CA ALA A 708 -45.71 22.70 19.34
C ALA A 708 -45.57 24.23 19.19
N ALA A 709 -45.76 24.75 17.98
CA ALA A 709 -45.79 26.19 17.71
C ALA A 709 -47.12 26.76 18.25
N VAL A 710 -47.16 27.07 19.54
CA VAL A 710 -48.35 27.61 20.19
C VAL A 710 -48.11 29.09 20.51
N LEU A 711 -48.98 29.96 20.00
CA LEU A 711 -48.95 31.40 20.30
C LEU A 711 -49.22 31.70 21.79
N ASP A 712 -49.85 30.75 22.51
CA ASP A 712 -50.07 30.79 23.95
C ASP A 712 -49.53 29.50 24.62
N PRO A 713 -48.53 29.61 25.51
CA PRO A 713 -47.94 28.47 26.22
C PRO A 713 -48.94 27.62 27.03
N ARG A 714 -50.14 28.13 27.34
CA ARG A 714 -51.17 27.40 28.10
C ARG A 714 -51.95 26.40 27.25
N LEU A 715 -51.91 26.51 25.93
CA LEU A 715 -52.64 25.65 25.00
C LEU A 715 -51.85 24.38 24.61
N SER A 716 -50.62 24.19 25.12
CA SER A 716 -49.85 22.96 24.91
C SER A 716 -50.30 21.85 25.88
N GLY A 717 -51.41 21.18 25.56
CA GLY A 717 -51.93 20.07 26.36
C GLY A 717 -51.03 18.83 26.35
N SER A 718 -50.52 18.45 27.53
CA SER A 718 -50.27 17.07 28.01
C SER A 718 -49.65 16.02 27.06
N THR A 719 -48.31 15.85 27.17
CA THR A 719 -47.51 14.59 27.24
C THR A 719 -46.12 14.79 26.62
N GLY A 720 -45.31 15.65 27.23
CA GLY A 720 -43.88 15.70 27.02
C GLY A 720 -43.24 15.95 28.39
N SER A 721 -42.42 14.99 28.84
CA SER A 721 -41.59 15.15 30.04
C SER A 721 -40.95 16.54 30.04
N PRO A 722 -40.86 17.27 31.17
CA PRO A 722 -40.04 18.47 31.21
C PRO A 722 -38.61 18.03 30.87
N LEU A 723 -38.20 18.27 29.63
CA LEU A 723 -36.80 18.16 29.24
C LEU A 723 -36.05 19.08 30.18
N ALA A 724 -35.07 18.52 30.89
CA ALA A 724 -34.20 19.25 31.79
C ALA A 724 -33.76 20.56 31.10
N PRO A 725 -33.78 21.71 31.80
CA PRO A 725 -33.26 22.94 31.21
C PRO A 725 -31.85 22.65 30.70
N MET A 726 -31.63 22.87 29.40
CA MET A 726 -30.29 22.84 28.81
C MET A 726 -29.41 23.77 29.65
N PRO A 727 -28.13 23.42 29.89
CA PRO A 727 -27.22 24.33 30.58
C PRO A 727 -27.17 25.63 29.75
N GLU A 728 -27.65 26.72 30.32
CA GLU A 728 -27.54 28.02 29.69
C GLU A 728 -26.05 28.32 29.48
N PRO A 729 -25.64 28.81 28.29
CA PRO A 729 -24.25 29.13 28.05
C PRO A 729 -23.82 30.19 29.07
N PRO A 730 -22.70 29.98 29.80
CA PRO A 730 -22.23 30.97 30.77
C PRO A 730 -21.94 32.30 30.06
N PRO A 731 -22.02 33.44 30.78
CA PRO A 731 -21.65 34.73 30.21
C PRO A 731 -20.20 34.66 29.70
N VAL A 732 -19.96 35.24 28.53
CA VAL A 732 -18.63 35.30 27.92
C VAL A 732 -17.94 36.54 28.48
N ALA A 733 -16.94 36.34 29.33
CA ALA A 733 -16.13 37.41 29.86
C ALA A 733 -15.10 37.86 28.82
N ASP A 734 -15.11 39.15 28.52
CA ASP A 734 -14.12 39.84 27.69
C ASP A 734 -13.60 41.02 28.52
N ALA A 735 -12.30 40.96 28.84
CA ALA A 735 -11.62 41.92 29.69
C ALA A 735 -10.87 43.01 28.91
N GLY A 736 -11.12 43.08 27.59
CA GLY A 736 -10.35 43.90 26.67
C GLY A 736 -8.98 43.27 26.34
N PRO A 737 -8.16 43.99 25.54
CA PRO A 737 -6.84 43.51 25.13
C PRO A 737 -5.87 43.43 26.32
N ASP A 738 -4.93 42.48 26.23
CA ASP A 738 -3.91 42.28 27.27
C ASP A 738 -3.10 43.56 27.53
N GLN A 739 -3.07 43.99 28.79
CA GLN A 739 -2.29 45.15 29.21
C GLN A 739 -1.00 44.71 29.90
N THR A 740 0.14 45.22 29.43
CA THR A 740 1.44 45.04 30.10
C THR A 740 1.75 46.27 30.94
N VAL A 741 1.85 46.10 32.26
CA VAL A 741 2.01 47.21 33.21
C VAL A 741 3.25 46.97 34.08
N ASN A 742 4.05 48.01 34.28
CA ASN A 742 5.25 47.92 35.13
C ASN A 742 4.89 47.83 36.62
N PRO A 743 5.69 47.12 37.45
CA PRO A 743 5.43 46.98 38.88
C PRO A 743 5.29 48.34 39.59
N GLY A 744 4.19 48.53 40.33
CA GLY A 744 3.91 49.76 41.10
C GLY A 744 3.09 50.84 40.38
N ARG A 745 2.66 50.60 39.13
CA ARG A 745 1.71 51.46 38.41
C ARG A 745 0.29 50.86 38.44
N SER A 746 -0.71 51.69 38.69
CA SER A 746 -2.12 51.31 38.58
C SER A 746 -2.54 51.14 37.13
N PHE A 747 -3.49 50.24 36.89
CA PHE A 747 -4.13 50.03 35.59
C PHE A 747 -5.61 49.75 35.78
N GLU A 748 -6.38 49.88 34.71
CA GLU A 748 -7.84 49.73 34.71
C GLU A 748 -8.24 48.54 33.83
N LEU A 749 -9.10 47.68 34.34
CA LEU A 749 -9.64 46.52 33.61
C LEU A 749 -11.05 46.86 33.14
N ASP A 750 -11.27 46.79 31.84
CA ASP A 750 -12.56 47.10 31.22
C ASP A 750 -13.28 45.81 30.83
N GLY A 751 -14.36 45.50 31.55
CA GLY A 751 -15.21 44.33 31.29
C GLY A 751 -16.37 44.61 30.34
N SER A 752 -16.50 45.84 29.82
CA SER A 752 -17.67 46.28 29.03
C SER A 752 -17.89 45.50 27.74
N GLY A 753 -16.84 44.86 27.20
CA GLY A 753 -16.94 43.95 26.06
C GLY A 753 -17.62 42.61 26.37
N SER A 754 -17.79 42.26 27.65
CA SER A 754 -18.38 41.00 28.10
C SER A 754 -19.84 40.89 27.68
N ARG A 755 -20.27 39.67 27.33
CA ARG A 755 -21.64 39.43 26.83
C ARG A 755 -22.39 38.49 27.76
N ALA A 756 -23.56 38.95 28.22
CA ALA A 756 -24.49 38.12 28.97
C ALA A 756 -25.01 36.96 28.11
N ALA A 757 -25.51 35.90 28.76
CA ALA A 757 -26.32 34.91 28.07
C ALA A 757 -27.55 35.59 27.41
N PRO A 758 -28.03 35.09 26.27
CA PRO A 758 -29.19 35.68 25.58
C PRO A 758 -30.40 35.82 26.53
N GLY A 759 -30.92 37.04 26.68
CA GLY A 759 -32.04 37.35 27.57
C GLY A 759 -31.65 37.85 28.97
N HIS A 760 -30.36 37.89 29.30
CA HIS A 760 -29.84 38.42 30.56
C HIS A 760 -29.04 39.71 30.35
N VAL A 761 -28.81 40.46 31.43
CA VAL A 761 -27.95 41.65 31.45
C VAL A 761 -26.87 41.48 32.51
N ILE A 762 -25.66 41.96 32.24
CA ILE A 762 -24.57 41.95 33.22
C ILE A 762 -24.82 43.10 34.20
N THR A 763 -24.92 42.78 35.50
CA THR A 763 -25.18 43.76 36.56
C THR A 763 -23.94 44.14 37.35
N GLU A 764 -22.91 43.29 37.37
CA GLU A 764 -21.64 43.54 38.05
C GLU A 764 -20.46 42.84 37.36
N TYR A 765 -19.26 43.42 37.50
CA TYR A 765 -17.99 42.82 37.06
C TYR A 765 -17.12 42.54 38.28
N ARG A 766 -16.64 41.30 38.43
CA ARG A 766 -15.78 40.90 39.55
C ARG A 766 -14.45 40.40 39.04
N TRP A 767 -13.38 41.06 39.46
CA TRP A 767 -12.02 40.72 39.06
C TRP A 767 -11.35 39.88 40.14
N ARG A 768 -10.78 38.75 39.73
CA ARG A 768 -9.97 37.89 40.59
C ARG A 768 -8.64 37.64 39.92
N GLN A 769 -7.55 38.03 40.58
CA GLN A 769 -6.22 37.66 40.15
C GLN A 769 -6.06 36.13 40.32
N LEU A 770 -5.88 35.43 39.20
CA LEU A 770 -5.60 34.01 39.21
C LEU A 770 -4.09 33.79 39.34
N PRO A 771 -3.63 32.75 40.07
CA PRO A 771 -2.22 32.39 40.09
C PRO A 771 -1.76 32.08 38.65
N PRO A 772 -0.48 32.33 38.32
CA PRO A 772 0.04 32.03 36.98
C PRO A 772 -0.26 30.57 36.65
N ARG A 773 -1.03 30.33 35.58
CA ARG A 773 -1.32 28.98 35.12
C ARG A 773 -0.06 28.43 34.48
N ASP A 774 0.53 27.42 35.11
CA ASP A 774 1.57 26.59 34.49
C ASP A 774 0.90 25.83 33.32
N VAL A 775 1.17 26.26 32.08
CA VAL A 775 0.61 25.66 30.85
C VAL A 775 1.46 24.50 30.37
#